data_AF-A0A818F587-F1
#
_entry.id   AF-A0A818F587-F1
#
_cell.length_a   1.000
_cell.length_b   1.000
_cell.length_c   1.000
_cell.angle_alpha   90.00
_cell.angle_beta   90.00
_cell.angle_gamma   90.00
#
_symmetry.space_group_name_H-M   'P 1'
#
loop_
_entity.id
_entity.type
_entity.pdbx_description
1 polymer ?
#
loop_
_entity_poly.entity_id
_entity_poly.type
_entity_poly.pdbx_seq_one_letter_code
_entity_poly.pdbx_strand_id
1 'polypeptide(L)'
;MEIEEQRIELSNSKFKKFRKRIFRPISCYRNKNKDEQQASLLQEQNKKTDPPIRNKDYEITGFVIDPQNYLYHYWLGIISLAVAYNLLLIPARHAFDDLNKNLRAVWISLDYIFDIIYLIDIFLQSRTGYFSHGLFVRNHHVLSRKYFSSYQFYIRDLLSIVPTDLLYLNQRFRFMSIIRSNRFLRIHRLFEFQELTESRTRFPNTFRIGILICLTLTLIHWNCCAYFLICQHLGFGSDEWVLPESAHNETVAMLYTYCFYWSTLLLSTIGDVPLPILKQNPFWWTHQRHDGKLWNLNNYRTDMIQALGGVEGILEHTLFKGTYFATWEGLFWEKASGFEESMRWKKLTNAQRSGLNQIPNRRFTLWWSPTINRANVYVGFQVQLDLTGIFMHGKIPTLKISLIQIFRAHLWQKIHESVVMDLCQVFDQELDALEIETVQKETIHPRKSYKMNSSCADILLFAAYKWNISKPSLLADSKDVMDNTTSQKYWLDIQLRWGDYDSHDVERYARAKFLDYTTDNMSIYPSPTGVMIAIDLAYNLHSAFGNWFPGCKPLIQQAMAKIMKANPALYVLRERIRKGNLTTKPINGAIFIFNPRTGQLFLKIIHTSVWAGQKRLGQLAKWKTAEEVAALIRSLPVEEQPKQIIVTRKGMLDPLEVHLLDFPNIVIKGSELQLPFQACLKVEKFGDLILKATEPQMVMFNLYDDWLKSISSYTAFSRLILILKALHVNNDRAKMILKPDKTTITEVHHIWPTLTNDEWIKVEVSLKDLILADYGKKNNVNVASLTQSEIRDIILGMEISAPSAQRQQIAEIEKQAKDSSQLTATTTETVNKHGDKIITTTTSSYETQTFASKTEWRIRAISATNLHLRTNHIYVSSDDIKETGYRYILPKNILKKFIIISDLRTQIAGYLYGVSPPDNPQIKEIRCVVLPPQWGTHQTIHLPNILPQHEYLKEMEPLGWIHTQPNELPQLSPQDITTHAKIMNDHTSWDGEKTIVITCSFTPGSVSLTAYKLTPSGYEWGRSNTDRGNNPKGYAPSHYEKVQMLLSDRFLGFFMVPGQGSWNYNFMGVRHDANMKFDLVLSNPKEFYHEIHRPSHFLNFSNEENPDTYSADREDRFS
;
A
#
# COMPACT_ATOMS: atom_id res chain seq x y z
N MET A 1 29.09 16.78 19.75
CA MET A 1 28.41 17.13 21.02
C MET A 1 29.26 18.03 21.89
N GLU A 2 30.45 17.63 22.38
CA GLU A 2 31.29 18.52 23.23
C GLU A 2 31.71 19.84 22.55
N ILE A 3 31.98 19.83 21.24
CA ILE A 3 32.32 21.05 20.48
C ILE A 3 31.10 21.98 20.33
N GLU A 4 29.89 21.42 20.40
CA GLU A 4 28.63 22.14 20.23
C GLU A 4 28.14 22.70 21.58
N GLU A 5 28.33 21.96 22.67
CA GLU A 5 28.18 22.45 24.05
C GLU A 5 29.17 23.58 24.35
N GLN A 6 30.45 23.46 23.96
CA GLN A 6 31.41 24.55 24.12
C GLN A 6 31.04 25.78 23.29
N ARG A 7 30.44 25.62 22.10
CA ARG A 7 29.95 26.74 21.28
C ARG A 7 28.74 27.42 21.91
N ILE A 8 27.83 26.65 22.51
CA ILE A 8 26.64 27.15 23.20
C ILE A 8 27.04 27.85 24.51
N GLU A 9 28.02 27.34 25.26
CA GLU A 9 28.56 28.02 26.44
C GLU A 9 29.34 29.30 26.10
N LEU A 10 30.13 29.30 25.01
CA LEU A 10 30.82 30.52 24.56
C LEU A 10 29.83 31.58 24.06
N SER A 11 28.78 31.15 23.37
CA SER A 11 27.67 32.01 22.91
C SER A 11 26.90 32.59 24.10
N ASN A 12 26.53 31.76 25.09
CA ASN A 12 25.86 32.19 26.31
C ASN A 12 26.73 33.09 27.19
N SER A 13 28.05 32.90 27.20
CA SER A 13 29.03 33.76 27.88
C SER A 13 29.18 35.11 27.19
N LYS A 14 29.25 35.14 25.86
CA LYS A 14 29.26 36.38 25.06
C LYS A 14 27.92 37.11 25.16
N PHE A 15 26.80 36.40 25.14
CA PHE A 15 25.45 36.96 25.32
C PHE A 15 25.22 37.45 26.75
N LYS A 16 25.75 36.77 27.79
CA LYS A 16 25.79 37.28 29.18
C LYS A 16 26.65 38.52 29.32
N LYS A 17 27.81 38.59 28.65
CA LYS A 17 28.68 39.80 28.63
C LYS A 17 28.02 40.96 27.87
N PHE A 18 27.31 40.68 26.79
CA PHE A 18 26.56 41.66 26.00
C PHE A 18 25.32 42.17 26.77
N ARG A 19 24.57 41.26 27.40
CA ARG A 19 23.44 41.57 28.30
C ARG A 19 23.89 42.36 29.53
N LYS A 20 25.04 42.06 30.13
CA LYS A 20 25.65 42.86 31.23
C LYS A 20 26.12 44.27 30.79
N ARG A 21 26.42 44.48 29.51
CA ARG A 21 26.84 45.78 28.97
C ARG A 21 25.65 46.67 28.57
N ILE A 22 24.54 46.08 28.13
CA ILE A 22 23.35 46.81 27.66
C ILE A 22 22.30 46.97 28.77
N PHE A 23 22.14 45.95 29.63
CA PHE A 23 21.25 45.95 30.79
C PHE A 23 22.07 45.82 32.08
N ARG A 24 22.53 46.94 32.62
CA ARG A 24 22.85 47.02 34.06
C ARG A 24 21.52 47.21 34.80
N PRO A 25 20.99 46.22 35.53
CA PRO A 25 19.98 46.51 36.54
C PRO A 25 20.65 47.31 37.65
N ILE A 26 20.02 48.38 38.12
CA ILE A 26 20.34 48.97 39.42
C ILE A 26 19.79 48.01 40.47
N SER A 27 20.49 46.90 40.71
CA SER A 27 20.16 46.00 41.81
C SER A 27 20.86 46.50 43.08
N CYS A 28 20.22 47.44 43.78
CA CYS A 28 20.36 47.48 45.23
C CYS A 28 19.85 46.13 45.76
N TYR A 29 20.62 45.47 46.62
CA TYR A 29 20.45 44.11 47.17
C TYR A 29 21.13 42.95 46.42
N ARG A 30 22.47 42.89 46.51
CA ARG A 30 23.18 41.60 46.69
C ARG A 30 24.54 41.81 47.38
N ASN A 31 24.72 41.18 48.55
CA ASN A 31 25.94 41.03 49.39
C ASN A 31 26.62 42.28 49.97
N LYS A 32 26.12 42.76 51.12
CA LYS A 32 26.73 43.85 51.93
C LYS A 32 28.17 43.58 52.42
N ASN A 33 28.58 42.32 52.66
CA ASN A 33 29.83 42.08 53.41
C ASN A 33 31.13 42.10 52.58
N LYS A 34 31.08 41.97 51.24
CA LYS A 34 32.30 42.04 50.40
C LYS A 34 32.53 43.44 49.81
N ASP A 35 31.45 44.19 49.58
CA ASP A 35 31.54 45.53 49.02
C ASP A 35 31.87 46.59 50.10
N GLU A 36 31.60 46.37 51.40
CA GLU A 36 32.00 47.29 52.48
C GLU A 36 33.53 47.35 52.70
N GLN A 37 34.25 46.23 52.55
CA GLN A 37 35.71 46.19 52.62
C GLN A 37 36.37 46.84 51.40
N GLN A 38 35.79 46.68 50.22
CA GLN A 38 36.32 47.25 48.99
C GLN A 38 35.96 48.75 48.85
N ALA A 39 34.80 49.16 49.37
CA ALA A 39 34.37 50.56 49.42
C ALA A 39 35.12 51.39 50.47
N SER A 40 35.50 50.81 51.63
CA SER A 40 36.33 51.50 52.63
C SER A 40 37.76 51.74 52.13
N LEU A 41 38.36 50.77 51.43
CA LEU A 41 39.68 50.91 50.79
C LEU A 41 39.67 51.93 49.63
N LEU A 42 38.59 51.99 48.85
CA LEU A 42 38.40 52.99 47.80
C LEU A 42 38.07 54.39 48.35
N GLN A 43 37.43 54.49 49.52
CA GLN A 43 37.16 55.77 50.20
C GLN A 43 38.40 56.38 50.86
N GLU A 44 39.38 55.57 51.28
CA GLU A 44 40.69 56.09 51.71
C GLU A 44 41.55 56.56 50.54
N GLN A 45 41.48 55.90 49.38
CA GLN A 45 42.26 56.29 48.20
C GLN A 45 41.70 57.53 47.46
N ASN A 46 40.38 57.77 47.48
CA ASN A 46 39.76 58.92 46.81
C ASN A 46 39.66 60.21 47.65
N LYS A 47 40.21 60.24 48.87
CA LYS A 47 40.18 61.44 49.75
C LYS A 47 41.14 62.56 49.36
N LYS A 48 41.88 62.44 48.24
CA LYS A 48 42.94 63.39 47.86
C LYS A 48 42.71 64.22 46.58
N THR A 49 41.59 64.06 45.87
CA THR A 49 41.41 64.77 44.58
C THR A 49 39.96 65.16 44.30
N ASP A 50 39.33 65.94 45.18
CA ASP A 50 38.18 66.77 44.82
C ASP A 50 38.21 68.06 45.67
N PRO A 51 37.99 69.25 45.08
CA PRO A 51 37.93 70.51 45.84
C PRO A 51 36.70 70.52 46.77
N PRO A 52 36.76 71.21 47.93
CA PRO A 52 35.64 71.25 48.87
C PRO A 52 34.46 72.01 48.24
N ILE A 53 33.34 71.31 48.04
CA ILE A 53 32.07 71.90 47.62
C ILE A 53 31.56 72.78 48.77
N ARG A 54 31.30 74.06 48.49
CA ARG A 54 30.85 75.06 49.48
C ARG A 54 29.41 74.74 49.93
N ASN A 55 29.13 74.83 51.23
CA ASN A 55 27.78 74.68 51.84
C ASN A 55 26.67 75.58 51.25
N LYS A 56 26.99 76.54 50.38
CA LYS A 56 26.00 77.39 49.69
C LYS A 56 25.24 76.67 48.55
N ASP A 57 25.65 75.46 48.17
CA ASP A 57 25.03 74.71 47.06
C ASP A 57 23.81 73.86 47.46
N TYR A 58 23.37 73.91 48.72
CA TYR A 58 22.21 73.12 49.19
C TYR A 58 20.93 73.96 49.37
N GLU A 59 21.04 75.29 49.47
CA GLU A 59 19.93 76.21 49.70
C GLU A 59 19.79 77.25 48.59
N ILE A 60 19.14 76.85 47.49
CA ILE A 60 18.53 77.78 46.51
C ILE A 60 17.18 77.16 46.10
N THR A 61 16.08 77.84 46.40
CA THR A 61 14.71 77.39 46.07
C THR A 61 14.38 77.66 44.61
N GLY A 62 14.76 76.73 43.74
CA GLY A 62 14.25 76.64 42.36
C GLY A 62 13.29 75.46 42.20
N PHE A 63 12.55 75.44 41.09
CA PHE A 63 11.71 74.30 40.73
C PHE A 63 12.59 73.04 40.53
N VAL A 64 12.46 72.09 41.47
CA VAL A 64 13.19 70.81 41.48
C VAL A 64 12.19 69.68 41.66
N ILE A 65 12.34 68.64 40.85
CA ILE A 65 11.46 67.48 40.87
C ILE A 65 12.09 66.41 41.72
N ASP A 66 11.35 65.95 42.73
CA ASP A 66 11.72 64.82 43.54
C ASP A 66 11.32 63.51 42.83
N PRO A 67 12.27 62.59 42.55
CA PRO A 67 11.98 61.27 41.97
C PRO A 67 10.95 60.45 42.76
N GLN A 68 10.79 60.73 44.07
CA GLN A 68 9.84 60.02 44.93
C GLN A 68 8.41 60.57 44.85
N ASN A 69 8.22 61.75 44.23
CA ASN A 69 6.91 62.38 44.13
C ASN A 69 5.96 61.61 43.17
N TYR A 70 4.65 61.70 43.40
CA TYR A 70 3.62 61.19 42.50
C TYR A 70 3.60 61.94 41.15
N LEU A 71 3.91 63.23 41.14
CA LEU A 71 3.97 64.03 39.90
C LEU A 71 5.02 63.49 38.90
N TYR A 72 6.19 63.08 39.40
CA TYR A 72 7.24 62.46 38.57
C TYR A 72 6.78 61.11 38.00
N HIS A 73 6.05 60.31 38.80
CA HIS A 73 5.52 59.02 38.36
C HIS A 73 4.45 59.14 37.27
N TYR A 74 3.50 60.06 37.40
CA TYR A 74 2.51 60.32 36.35
C TYR A 74 3.16 60.85 35.06
N TRP A 75 4.14 61.74 35.19
CA TRP A 75 4.91 62.25 34.06
C TRP A 75 5.66 61.13 33.33
N LEU A 76 6.30 60.23 34.09
CA LEU A 76 6.99 59.07 33.53
C LEU A 76 6.02 58.09 32.85
N GLY A 77 4.77 58.02 33.30
CA GLY A 77 3.68 57.32 32.62
C GLY A 77 3.33 57.93 31.25
N ILE A 78 3.24 59.27 31.15
CA ILE A 78 3.01 59.99 29.89
C ILE A 78 4.13 59.71 28.89
N ILE A 79 5.39 59.70 29.35
CA ILE A 79 6.55 59.37 28.50
C ILE A 79 6.53 57.91 28.08
N SER A 80 6.17 57.00 28.98
CA SER A 80 6.05 55.58 28.66
C SER A 80 4.99 55.32 27.59
N LEU A 81 3.88 56.07 27.61
CA LEU A 81 2.88 56.04 26.55
C LEU A 81 3.43 56.56 25.21
N ALA A 82 4.20 57.66 25.23
CA ALA A 82 4.88 58.20 24.05
C ALA A 82 5.90 57.20 23.45
N VAL A 83 6.66 56.51 24.31
CA VAL A 83 7.60 55.46 23.88
C VAL A 83 6.84 54.26 23.29
N ALA A 84 5.74 53.82 23.91
CA ALA A 84 4.91 52.73 23.40
C ALA A 84 4.28 53.07 22.04
N TYR A 85 3.80 54.31 21.85
CA TYR A 85 3.31 54.82 20.56
C TYR A 85 4.35 54.64 19.46
N ASN A 86 5.58 55.13 19.70
CA ASN A 86 6.66 55.03 18.73
C ASN A 86 7.04 53.57 18.45
N LEU A 87 7.14 52.75 19.49
CA LEU A 87 7.55 51.33 19.42
C LEU A 87 6.60 50.48 18.56
N LEU A 88 5.30 50.81 18.57
CA LEU A 88 4.27 50.11 17.81
C LEU A 88 4.02 50.72 16.42
N LEU A 89 3.87 52.04 16.33
CA LEU A 89 3.40 52.66 15.08
C LEU A 89 4.51 52.93 14.05
N ILE A 90 5.77 53.11 14.46
CA ILE A 90 6.87 53.31 13.49
C ILE A 90 7.09 52.06 12.62
N PRO A 91 7.21 50.83 13.19
CA PRO A 91 7.33 49.61 12.38
C PRO A 91 6.09 49.32 11.53
N ALA A 92 4.89 49.52 12.08
CA ALA A 92 3.63 49.31 11.36
C ALA A 92 3.49 50.23 10.14
N ARG A 93 3.78 51.53 10.30
CA ARG A 93 3.69 52.52 9.22
C ARG A 93 4.75 52.31 8.13
N HIS A 94 5.87 51.69 8.46
CA HIS A 94 6.88 51.33 7.47
C HIS A 94 6.55 50.05 6.72
N ALA A 95 6.01 49.03 7.40
CA ALA A 95 5.63 47.78 6.76
C ALA A 95 4.42 47.96 5.85
N PHE A 96 3.43 48.73 6.28
CA PHE A 96 2.17 48.92 5.57
C PHE A 96 2.07 50.35 5.01
N ASP A 97 2.70 50.60 3.86
CA ASP A 97 2.80 51.94 3.26
C ASP A 97 1.43 52.64 3.05
N ASP A 98 0.37 51.87 2.85
CA ASP A 98 -0.98 52.40 2.62
C ASP A 98 -1.59 53.10 3.86
N LEU A 99 -1.15 52.74 5.07
CA LEU A 99 -1.51 53.46 6.31
C LEU A 99 -0.96 54.90 6.33
N ASN A 100 0.20 55.12 5.71
CA ASN A 100 0.86 56.42 5.67
C ASN A 100 0.30 57.31 4.54
N LYS A 101 -0.20 56.71 3.45
CA LYS A 101 -0.78 57.45 2.30
C LYS A 101 -2.11 58.13 2.66
N ASN A 102 -2.99 57.47 3.41
CA ASN A 102 -4.37 57.93 3.63
C ASN A 102 -4.51 58.97 4.77
N LEU A 103 -3.64 58.96 5.78
CA LEU A 103 -3.79 59.77 7.02
C LEU A 103 -2.53 60.58 7.39
N ARG A 104 -1.70 60.92 6.39
CA ARG A 104 -0.36 61.51 6.61
C ARG A 104 -0.32 62.74 7.52
N ALA A 105 -1.25 63.69 7.34
CA ALA A 105 -1.26 64.94 8.08
C ALA A 105 -1.51 64.73 9.59
N VAL A 106 -2.37 63.76 9.92
CA VAL A 106 -2.67 63.38 11.31
C VAL A 106 -1.43 62.78 11.96
N TRP A 107 -0.74 61.89 11.25
CA TRP A 107 0.45 61.23 11.76
C TRP A 107 1.60 62.18 12.06
N ILE A 108 1.87 63.12 11.14
CA ILE A 108 2.92 64.13 11.34
C ILE A 108 2.60 65.02 12.56
N SER A 109 1.34 65.41 12.74
CA SER A 109 0.92 66.19 13.92
C SER A 109 1.14 65.43 15.23
N LEU A 110 0.76 64.15 15.29
CA LEU A 110 0.98 63.30 16.47
C LEU A 110 2.47 63.07 16.75
N ASP A 111 3.26 62.81 15.72
CA ASP A 111 4.71 62.61 15.80
C ASP A 111 5.41 63.84 16.45
N TYR A 112 5.04 65.06 16.03
CA TYR A 112 5.59 66.28 16.62
C TYR A 112 5.09 66.56 18.03
N ILE A 113 3.84 66.19 18.37
CA ILE A 113 3.33 66.29 19.75
C ILE A 113 4.19 65.43 20.69
N PHE A 114 4.54 64.20 20.29
CA PHE A 114 5.40 63.34 21.10
C PHE A 114 6.86 63.82 21.14
N ASP A 115 7.38 64.42 20.08
CA ASP A 115 8.71 65.07 20.10
C ASP A 115 8.73 66.27 21.07
N ILE A 116 7.65 67.06 21.15
CA ILE A 116 7.50 68.13 22.15
C ILE A 116 7.49 67.57 23.58
N ILE A 117 6.80 66.44 23.81
CA ILE A 117 6.81 65.76 25.11
C ILE A 117 8.24 65.34 25.50
N TYR A 118 9.04 64.85 24.55
CA TYR A 118 10.45 64.52 24.82
C TYR A 118 11.33 65.75 25.09
N LEU A 119 11.06 66.88 24.45
CA LEU A 119 11.75 68.15 24.77
C LEU A 119 11.42 68.62 26.19
N ILE A 120 10.15 68.52 26.61
CA ILE A 120 9.73 68.82 27.98
C ILE A 120 10.40 67.85 28.96
N ASP A 121 10.55 66.57 28.60
CA ASP A 121 11.24 65.58 29.44
C ASP A 121 12.72 65.94 29.69
N ILE A 122 13.45 66.38 28.67
CA ILE A 122 14.84 66.86 28.83
C ILE A 122 14.90 68.01 29.84
N PHE A 123 13.95 68.95 29.74
CA PHE A 123 13.88 70.07 30.67
C PHE A 123 13.62 69.59 32.10
N LEU A 124 12.63 68.71 32.30
CA LEU A 124 12.29 68.19 33.63
C LEU A 124 13.42 67.32 34.22
N GLN A 125 14.14 66.57 33.38
CA GLN A 125 15.29 65.77 33.80
C GLN A 125 16.47 66.63 34.24
N SER A 126 16.69 67.78 33.59
CA SER A 126 17.69 68.77 34.02
C SER A 126 17.39 69.38 35.40
N ARG A 127 16.16 69.21 35.89
CA ARG A 127 15.65 69.69 37.19
C ARG A 127 15.37 68.57 38.20
N THR A 128 15.72 67.32 37.86
CA THR A 128 15.45 66.17 38.74
C THR A 128 16.56 66.04 39.80
N GLY A 129 16.16 66.02 41.07
CA GLY A 129 17.09 65.94 42.21
C GLY A 129 17.69 64.56 42.41
N TYR A 130 18.87 64.48 43.03
CA TYR A 130 19.50 63.23 43.42
C TYR A 130 20.06 63.32 44.85
N PHE A 131 20.25 62.16 45.49
CA PHE A 131 20.84 62.08 46.82
C PHE A 131 22.37 61.98 46.71
N SER A 132 23.09 62.87 47.40
CA SER A 132 24.55 62.81 47.57
C SER A 132 24.85 62.71 49.06
N HIS A 133 25.54 61.65 49.50
CA HIS A 133 25.89 61.43 50.92
C HIS A 133 24.68 61.48 51.89
N GLY A 134 23.49 61.05 51.44
CA GLY A 134 22.26 61.05 52.25
C GLY A 134 21.47 62.37 52.26
N LEU A 135 21.99 63.45 51.66
CA LEU A 135 21.30 64.73 51.53
C LEU A 135 20.75 64.92 50.11
N PHE A 136 19.53 65.44 50.00
CA PHE A 136 18.87 65.70 48.71
C PHE A 136 19.37 67.02 48.12
N VAL A 137 20.07 66.94 46.98
CA VAL A 137 20.66 68.12 46.32
C VAL A 137 19.59 68.88 45.54
N ARG A 138 19.31 70.14 45.93
CA ARG A 138 18.28 71.01 45.33
C ARG A 138 18.82 72.12 44.42
N ASN A 139 20.13 72.33 44.34
CA ASN A 139 20.67 73.39 43.48
C ASN A 139 20.56 73.03 41.99
N HIS A 140 19.69 73.76 41.31
CA HIS A 140 19.32 73.49 39.93
C HIS A 140 20.45 73.72 38.91
N HIS A 141 21.47 74.52 39.21
CA HIS A 141 22.67 74.67 38.36
C HIS A 141 23.58 73.44 38.46
N VAL A 142 23.65 72.82 39.64
CA VAL A 142 24.43 71.60 39.87
C VAL A 142 23.72 70.40 39.22
N LEU A 143 22.38 70.34 39.33
CA LEU A 143 21.56 69.30 38.70
C LEU A 143 21.67 69.33 37.17
N SER A 144 21.52 70.52 36.55
CA SER A 144 21.59 70.65 35.09
C SER A 144 23.00 70.36 34.56
N ARG A 145 24.06 70.85 35.22
CA ARG A 145 25.45 70.56 34.81
C ARG A 145 25.77 69.08 34.90
N LYS A 146 25.31 68.38 35.94
CA LYS A 146 25.47 66.93 36.07
C LYS A 146 24.70 66.18 34.98
N TYR A 147 23.47 66.59 34.69
CA TYR A 147 22.66 65.96 33.64
C TYR A 147 23.26 66.15 32.25
N PHE A 148 23.62 67.39 31.88
CA PHE A 148 24.21 67.68 30.57
C PHE A 148 25.62 67.14 30.40
N SER A 149 26.39 66.94 31.48
CA SER A 149 27.69 66.26 31.43
C SER A 149 27.59 64.73 31.43
N SER A 150 26.38 64.16 31.63
CA SER A 150 26.19 62.72 31.69
C SER A 150 26.19 62.10 30.30
N TYR A 151 26.86 60.96 30.17
CA TYR A 151 26.83 60.14 28.95
C TYR A 151 25.40 59.69 28.58
N GLN A 152 24.50 59.61 29.56
CA GLN A 152 23.07 59.30 29.33
C GLN A 152 22.38 60.37 28.47
N PHE A 153 22.66 61.66 28.73
CA PHE A 153 22.09 62.77 27.96
C PHE A 153 22.56 62.75 26.50
N TYR A 154 23.87 62.66 26.29
CA TYR A 154 24.46 62.70 24.93
C TYR A 154 24.00 61.55 24.04
N ILE A 155 23.93 60.32 24.57
CA ILE A 155 23.60 59.15 23.75
C ILE A 155 22.10 58.92 23.63
N ARG A 156 21.33 59.10 24.70
CA ARG A 156 19.92 58.69 24.71
C ARG A 156 18.99 59.85 24.41
N ASP A 157 19.25 61.02 24.97
CA ASP A 157 18.30 62.12 24.95
C ASP A 157 18.53 63.05 23.78
N LEU A 158 19.79 63.41 23.49
CA LEU A 158 20.16 64.27 22.37
C LEU A 158 19.93 63.57 21.02
N LEU A 159 20.45 62.35 20.84
CA LEU A 159 20.29 61.59 19.58
C LEU A 159 18.83 61.23 19.27
N SER A 160 17.99 61.06 20.31
CA SER A 160 16.56 60.78 20.12
C SER A 160 15.76 61.94 19.53
N ILE A 161 16.21 63.19 19.68
CA ILE A 161 15.49 64.39 19.25
C ILE A 161 16.06 64.97 17.95
N VAL A 162 17.18 64.43 17.46
CA VAL A 162 17.74 64.82 16.16
C VAL A 162 16.63 64.75 15.10
N PRO A 163 16.34 65.86 14.38
CA PRO A 163 15.23 65.97 13.44
C PRO A 163 15.55 65.23 12.13
N THR A 164 15.64 63.91 12.21
CA THR A 164 15.87 63.02 11.06
C THR A 164 14.75 63.12 10.03
N ASP A 165 13.60 63.68 10.42
CA ASP A 165 12.42 63.96 9.58
C ASP A 165 12.67 64.95 8.45
N LEU A 166 13.72 65.77 8.53
CA LEU A 166 14.13 66.65 7.43
C LEU A 166 14.45 65.85 6.15
N LEU A 167 14.79 64.56 6.28
CA LEU A 167 15.00 63.67 5.15
C LEU A 167 13.70 63.37 4.36
N TYR A 168 12.51 63.59 4.92
CA TYR A 168 11.24 63.46 4.20
C TYR A 168 11.06 64.48 3.07
N LEU A 169 11.85 65.56 3.06
CA LEU A 169 11.87 66.55 1.99
C LEU A 169 12.38 65.97 0.67
N ASN A 170 13.23 64.93 0.74
CA ASN A 170 13.70 64.21 -0.43
C ASN A 170 12.61 63.23 -0.93
N GLN A 171 12.28 63.29 -2.22
CA GLN A 171 11.23 62.47 -2.84
C GLN A 171 11.42 60.96 -2.62
N ARG A 172 12.68 60.50 -2.52
CA ARG A 172 13.02 59.08 -2.33
C ARG A 172 12.69 58.53 -0.94
N PHE A 173 12.76 59.37 0.09
CA PHE A 173 12.57 58.96 1.49
C PHE A 173 11.20 59.33 2.05
N ARG A 174 10.34 59.92 1.21
CA ARG A 174 9.04 60.49 1.57
C ARG A 174 8.09 59.52 2.29
N PHE A 175 8.22 58.22 2.06
CA PHE A 175 7.34 57.18 2.62
C PHE A 175 8.02 56.30 3.69
N MET A 176 9.32 56.45 3.92
CA MET A 176 10.08 55.57 4.82
C MET A 176 9.99 56.03 6.29
N SER A 177 8.97 55.58 7.01
CA SER A 177 8.77 55.92 8.43
C SER A 177 9.90 55.45 9.37
N ILE A 178 10.72 54.48 8.94
CA ILE A 178 11.85 53.95 9.73
C ILE A 178 12.93 54.99 10.07
N ILE A 179 12.97 56.11 9.35
CA ILE A 179 13.93 57.22 9.59
C ILE A 179 13.75 57.83 10.99
N ARG A 180 12.57 57.68 11.61
CA ARG A 180 12.27 58.11 12.99
C ARG A 180 12.70 57.10 14.07
N SER A 181 13.36 56.01 13.71
CA SER A 181 13.77 54.97 14.68
C SER A 181 14.74 55.43 15.77
N ASN A 182 15.42 56.57 15.60
CA ASN A 182 16.23 57.20 16.66
C ASN A 182 15.43 57.50 17.95
N ARG A 183 14.09 57.56 17.88
CA ARG A 183 13.21 57.74 19.04
C ARG A 183 13.16 56.49 19.94
N PHE A 184 13.55 55.31 19.45
CA PHE A 184 13.64 54.08 20.26
C PHE A 184 14.71 54.15 21.37
N LEU A 185 15.66 55.08 21.29
CA LEU A 185 16.67 55.32 22.33
C LEU A 185 16.05 55.74 23.69
N ARG A 186 14.79 56.19 23.68
CA ARG A 186 14.00 56.52 24.88
C ARG A 186 13.42 55.33 25.62
N ILE A 187 13.62 54.08 25.15
CA ILE A 187 13.10 52.86 25.80
C ILE A 187 13.51 52.74 27.29
N HIS A 188 14.62 53.36 27.68
CA HIS A 188 15.07 53.36 29.08
C HIS A 188 14.05 53.99 30.05
N ARG A 189 13.25 54.97 29.61
CA ARG A 189 12.22 55.62 30.44
C ARG A 189 11.05 54.68 30.75
N LEU A 190 10.73 53.76 29.83
CA LEU A 190 9.73 52.71 30.04
C LEU A 190 10.20 51.73 31.12
N PHE A 191 11.49 51.36 31.13
CA PHE A 191 12.05 50.51 32.19
C PHE A 191 12.08 51.22 33.55
N GLU A 192 12.39 52.52 33.58
CA GLU A 192 12.32 53.33 34.81
C GLU A 192 10.89 53.43 35.35
N PHE A 193 9.89 53.57 34.46
CA PHE A 193 8.48 53.55 34.85
C PHE A 193 8.06 52.21 35.41
N GLN A 194 8.53 51.12 34.81
CA GLN A 194 8.28 49.76 35.27
C GLN A 194 8.85 49.56 36.68
N GLU A 195 10.12 49.91 36.93
CA GLU A 195 10.76 49.75 38.24
C GLU A 195 10.03 50.55 39.34
N LEU A 196 9.66 51.81 39.04
CA LEU A 196 8.94 52.67 39.99
C LEU A 196 7.51 52.20 40.23
N THR A 197 6.79 51.76 39.20
CA THR A 197 5.42 51.27 39.34
C THR A 197 5.38 49.93 40.07
N GLU A 198 6.37 49.07 39.85
CA GLU A 198 6.53 47.80 40.55
C GLU A 198 6.76 48.00 42.06
N SER A 199 7.53 49.02 42.43
CA SER A 199 7.77 49.35 43.85
C SER A 199 6.53 49.95 44.56
N ARG A 200 5.57 50.48 43.81
CA ARG A 200 4.38 51.18 44.34
C ARG A 200 3.09 50.37 44.27
N THR A 201 3.03 49.33 43.42
CA THR A 201 1.82 48.51 43.25
C THR A 201 1.63 47.53 44.41
N ARG A 202 0.36 47.31 44.79
CA ARG A 202 -0.03 46.29 45.78
C ARG A 202 0.11 44.85 45.24
N PHE A 203 0.19 44.70 43.91
CA PHE A 203 0.23 43.40 43.23
C PHE A 203 1.40 43.34 42.21
N PRO A 204 2.66 43.22 42.67
CA PRO A 204 3.83 43.25 41.79
C PRO A 204 3.87 42.09 40.79
N ASN A 205 3.41 40.89 41.18
CA ASN A 205 3.41 39.72 40.29
C ASN A 205 2.40 39.87 39.15
N THR A 206 1.19 40.39 39.41
CA THR A 206 0.19 40.66 38.38
C THR A 206 0.68 41.71 37.39
N PHE A 207 1.37 42.75 37.89
CA PHE A 207 1.99 43.76 37.05
C PHE A 207 3.12 43.20 36.18
N ARG A 208 3.98 42.33 36.73
CA ARG A 208 5.03 41.61 35.98
C ARG A 208 4.44 40.76 34.85
N ILE A 209 3.36 40.03 35.13
CA ILE A 209 2.65 39.22 34.12
C ILE A 209 2.07 40.13 33.03
N GLY A 210 1.41 41.23 33.41
CA GLY A 210 0.86 42.19 32.46
C GLY A 210 1.92 42.79 31.53
N ILE A 211 3.08 43.18 32.07
CA ILE A 211 4.21 43.68 31.28
C ILE A 211 4.77 42.59 30.36
N LEU A 212 4.93 41.37 30.87
CA LEU A 212 5.42 40.25 30.06
C LEU A 212 4.48 39.99 28.86
N ILE A 213 3.17 40.05 29.06
CA ILE A 213 2.18 39.92 27.99
C ILE A 213 2.33 41.08 26.98
N CYS A 214 2.39 42.34 27.44
CA CYS A 214 2.57 43.50 26.56
C CYS A 214 3.87 43.43 25.74
N LEU A 215 4.99 43.02 26.35
CA LEU A 215 6.27 42.84 25.67
C LEU A 215 6.20 41.71 24.64
N THR A 216 5.53 40.60 24.98
CA THR A 216 5.34 39.47 24.06
C THR A 216 4.49 39.89 22.85
N LEU A 217 3.38 40.60 23.06
CA LEU A 217 2.54 41.14 21.98
C LEU A 217 3.31 42.12 21.09
N THR A 218 4.18 42.95 21.67
CA THR A 218 5.04 43.87 20.91
C THR A 218 6.04 43.11 20.03
N LEU A 219 6.63 42.03 20.53
CA LEU A 219 7.52 41.17 19.74
C LEU A 219 6.79 40.46 18.60
N ILE A 220 5.59 39.93 18.86
CA ILE A 220 4.74 39.32 17.82
C ILE A 220 4.40 40.36 16.75
N HIS A 221 4.05 41.58 17.16
CA HIS A 221 3.78 42.69 16.25
C HIS A 221 4.99 43.04 15.37
N TRP A 222 6.20 43.12 15.93
CA TRP A 222 7.41 43.36 15.16
C TRP A 222 7.72 42.26 14.14
N ASN A 223 7.52 40.99 14.53
CA ASN A 223 7.65 39.87 13.61
C ASN A 223 6.60 39.91 12.49
N CYS A 224 5.36 40.33 12.81
CA CYS A 224 4.30 40.55 11.82
C CYS A 224 4.70 41.59 10.78
N CYS A 225 5.19 42.76 11.21
CA CYS A 225 5.66 43.81 10.30
C CYS A 225 6.87 43.35 9.47
N ALA A 226 7.82 42.63 10.06
CA ALA A 226 8.99 42.11 9.34
C ALA A 226 8.60 41.04 8.31
N TYR A 227 7.70 40.12 8.68
CA TYR A 227 7.19 39.08 7.79
C TYR A 227 6.50 39.67 6.56
N PHE A 228 5.67 40.70 6.74
CA PHE A 228 5.04 41.40 5.63
C PHE A 228 6.06 42.06 4.67
N LEU A 229 7.07 42.74 5.22
CA LEU A 229 8.14 43.36 4.42
C LEU A 229 8.96 42.33 3.62
N ILE A 230 9.24 41.17 4.21
CA ILE A 230 9.93 40.06 3.54
C ILE A 230 9.06 39.51 2.40
N CYS A 231 7.76 39.31 2.65
CA CYS A 231 6.81 38.88 1.62
C CYS A 231 6.76 39.87 0.44
N GLN A 232 6.72 41.17 0.74
CA GLN A 232 6.70 42.22 -0.29
C GLN A 232 8.00 42.25 -1.11
N HIS A 233 9.15 41.97 -0.48
CA HIS A 233 10.45 41.96 -1.17
C HIS A 233 10.66 40.72 -2.06
N LEU A 234 10.22 39.55 -1.59
CA LEU A 234 10.28 38.30 -2.36
C LEU A 234 9.22 38.25 -3.48
N GLY A 235 8.15 39.04 -3.35
CA GLY A 235 7.02 39.07 -4.26
C GLY A 235 5.92 38.09 -3.84
N PHE A 236 4.67 38.55 -3.84
CA PHE A 236 3.52 37.73 -3.47
C PHE A 236 3.40 36.49 -4.38
N GLY A 237 3.17 35.32 -3.78
CA GLY A 237 3.02 34.05 -4.50
C GLY A 237 4.31 33.42 -5.05
N SER A 238 5.50 33.94 -4.70
CA SER A 238 6.80 33.42 -5.16
C SER A 238 7.14 32.04 -4.58
N ASP A 239 6.91 31.85 -3.28
CA ASP A 239 7.18 30.61 -2.53
C ASP A 239 6.06 30.33 -1.52
N GLU A 240 5.94 29.08 -1.05
CA GLU A 240 4.89 28.63 -0.12
C GLU A 240 4.89 29.34 1.25
N TRP A 241 6.02 29.96 1.61
CA TRP A 241 6.17 30.76 2.83
C TRP A 241 5.70 32.21 2.67
N VAL A 242 5.47 32.67 1.44
CA VAL A 242 5.10 34.06 1.15
C VAL A 242 3.58 34.19 1.01
N LEU A 243 3.04 35.36 1.35
CA LEU A 243 1.63 35.72 1.14
C LEU A 243 1.15 35.41 -0.30
N PRO A 244 -0.07 34.86 -0.48
CA PRO A 244 -0.59 34.49 -1.80
C PRO A 244 -0.81 35.72 -2.69
N GLU A 245 -0.77 35.52 -4.00
CA GLU A 245 -0.94 36.59 -4.99
C GLU A 245 -2.29 37.34 -4.85
N SER A 246 -3.34 36.65 -4.38
CA SER A 246 -4.66 37.25 -4.09
C SER A 246 -4.63 38.31 -2.99
N ALA A 247 -3.63 38.27 -2.10
CA ALA A 247 -3.49 39.20 -0.98
C ALA A 247 -3.19 40.65 -1.44
N HIS A 248 -2.79 40.86 -2.70
CA HIS A 248 -2.48 42.19 -3.22
C HIS A 248 -3.68 43.16 -3.20
N ASN A 249 -4.90 42.63 -3.29
CA ASN A 249 -6.13 43.43 -3.35
C ASN A 249 -6.89 43.51 -2.01
N GLU A 250 -6.35 42.94 -0.94
CA GLU A 250 -7.02 42.87 0.37
C GLU A 250 -6.77 44.13 1.22
N THR A 251 -7.66 44.36 2.20
CA THR A 251 -7.53 45.51 3.11
C THR A 251 -6.31 45.36 4.04
N VAL A 252 -5.71 46.50 4.43
CA VAL A 252 -4.56 46.52 5.37
C VAL A 252 -4.87 45.78 6.69
N ALA A 253 -6.11 45.84 7.17
CA ALA A 253 -6.54 45.14 8.38
C ALA A 253 -6.51 43.60 8.23
N MET A 254 -6.92 43.08 7.07
CA MET A 254 -6.85 41.64 6.78
C MET A 254 -5.41 41.17 6.67
N LEU A 255 -4.58 41.91 5.93
CA LEU A 255 -3.15 41.63 5.77
C LEU A 255 -2.41 41.62 7.11
N TYR A 256 -2.68 42.63 7.96
CA TYR A 256 -2.10 42.71 9.29
C TYR A 256 -2.55 41.53 10.18
N THR A 257 -3.84 41.20 10.18
CA THR A 257 -4.38 40.10 10.99
C THR A 257 -3.79 38.75 10.58
N TYR A 258 -3.63 38.51 9.27
CA TYR A 258 -3.00 37.31 8.74
C TYR A 258 -1.53 37.20 9.16
N CYS A 259 -0.75 38.27 8.98
CA CYS A 259 0.67 38.30 9.36
C CYS A 259 0.87 38.18 10.88
N PHE A 260 -0.05 38.75 11.67
CA PHE A 260 -0.04 38.67 13.13
C PHE A 260 -0.36 37.26 13.62
N TYR A 261 -1.34 36.59 13.00
CA TYR A 261 -1.66 35.19 13.26
C TYR A 261 -0.45 34.28 12.99
N TRP A 262 0.16 34.40 11.81
CA TRP A 262 1.37 33.63 11.45
C TRP A 262 2.55 33.89 12.38
N SER A 263 2.77 35.14 12.77
CA SER A 263 3.85 35.50 13.69
C SER A 263 3.61 34.96 15.10
N THR A 264 2.35 34.90 15.54
CA THR A 264 1.97 34.30 16.83
C THR A 264 2.25 32.80 16.83
N LEU A 265 1.90 32.11 15.74
CA LEU A 265 2.14 30.68 15.56
C LEU A 265 3.65 30.36 15.57
N LEU A 266 4.43 31.10 14.76
CA LEU A 266 5.88 30.96 14.66
C LEU A 266 6.56 31.15 16.03
N LEU A 267 6.16 32.18 16.77
CA LEU A 267 6.81 32.54 18.04
C LEU A 267 6.37 31.65 19.21
N SER A 268 5.13 31.14 19.18
CA SER A 268 4.61 30.26 20.23
C SER A 268 5.04 28.81 20.06
N THR A 269 5.57 28.42 18.90
CA THR A 269 5.86 27.02 18.53
C THR A 269 4.64 26.08 18.66
N ILE A 270 3.44 26.65 18.83
CA ILE A 270 2.18 25.92 18.94
C ILE A 270 1.74 25.61 17.50
N GLY A 271 2.08 24.42 17.02
CA GLY A 271 1.52 23.87 15.79
C GLY A 271 2.59 23.50 14.76
N ASP A 272 2.79 22.20 14.58
CA ASP A 272 3.08 21.64 13.26
C ASP A 272 1.87 21.92 12.36
N VAL A 273 1.70 23.16 11.92
CA VAL A 273 0.72 23.45 10.88
C VAL A 273 1.38 23.01 9.58
N PRO A 274 0.92 21.93 8.93
CA PRO A 274 1.39 21.62 7.60
C PRO A 274 1.13 22.86 6.74
N LEU A 275 2.15 23.26 5.97
CA LEU A 275 2.04 24.31 4.96
C LEU A 275 0.69 24.18 4.25
N PRO A 276 -0.04 25.29 3.99
CA PRO A 276 -1.28 25.22 3.25
C PRO A 276 -0.98 24.46 1.96
N ILE A 277 -1.53 23.25 1.87
CA ILE A 277 -1.34 22.42 0.70
C ILE A 277 -1.89 23.26 -0.45
N LEU A 278 -1.04 23.58 -1.43
CA LEU A 278 -1.41 24.38 -2.61
C LEU A 278 -2.71 23.87 -3.26
N LYS A 279 -3.00 22.59 -3.04
CA LYS A 279 -4.26 21.93 -3.34
C LYS A 279 -5.23 22.02 -2.17
N GLN A 280 -6.19 22.93 -2.30
CA GLN A 280 -7.34 23.05 -1.39
C GLN A 280 -8.09 21.72 -1.28
N ASN A 281 -8.27 21.22 -0.05
CA ASN A 281 -9.18 20.11 0.21
C ASN A 281 -10.62 20.68 0.28
N PRO A 282 -11.52 20.33 -0.65
CA PRO A 282 -12.90 20.80 -0.61
C PRO A 282 -13.68 20.23 0.60
N PHE A 283 -13.22 19.13 1.19
CA PHE A 283 -13.83 18.47 2.35
C PHE A 283 -13.00 18.73 3.61
N TRP A 284 -12.69 19.99 3.90
CA TRP A 284 -11.94 20.38 5.10
C TRP A 284 -12.72 20.19 6.41
N TRP A 285 -14.05 20.09 6.33
CA TRP A 285 -14.97 20.03 7.47
C TRP A 285 -15.25 18.61 7.98
N THR A 286 -14.76 17.55 7.32
CA THR A 286 -15.01 16.15 7.72
C THR A 286 -13.76 15.28 7.57
N HIS A 287 -13.66 14.24 8.40
CA HIS A 287 -12.58 13.26 8.34
C HIS A 287 -13.10 11.82 8.37
N GLN A 288 -12.85 11.07 7.29
CA GLN A 288 -13.43 9.72 7.09
C GLN A 288 -13.08 8.69 8.17
N ARG A 289 -11.97 8.84 8.89
CA ARG A 289 -11.62 7.90 9.97
C ARG A 289 -12.39 8.18 11.27
N HIS A 290 -12.84 9.42 11.48
CA HIS A 290 -13.55 9.82 12.69
C HIS A 290 -15.06 9.82 12.43
N ASP A 291 -15.49 10.48 11.35
CA ASP A 291 -16.91 10.66 11.03
C ASP A 291 -17.49 9.54 10.16
N GLY A 292 -16.60 8.71 9.58
CA GLY A 292 -16.99 7.81 8.49
C GLY A 292 -17.27 8.57 7.19
N LYS A 293 -17.92 7.90 6.23
CA LYS A 293 -18.27 8.50 4.94
C LYS A 293 -19.68 9.06 5.00
N LEU A 294 -19.80 10.39 5.04
CA LEU A 294 -21.07 11.10 5.23
C LEU A 294 -21.98 11.16 3.99
N TRP A 295 -21.50 10.70 2.83
CA TRP A 295 -22.28 10.68 1.59
C TRP A 295 -22.11 9.39 0.80
N ASN A 296 -23.16 8.97 0.11
CA ASN A 296 -23.14 7.84 -0.82
C ASN A 296 -23.79 8.25 -2.15
N LEU A 297 -22.97 8.38 -3.20
CA LEU A 297 -23.38 8.81 -4.53
C LEU A 297 -23.43 7.64 -5.53
N ASN A 298 -23.57 6.40 -5.04
CA ASN A 298 -23.69 5.24 -5.93
C ASN A 298 -24.95 5.29 -6.79
N ASN A 299 -26.08 5.81 -6.26
CA ASN A 299 -27.32 5.93 -7.01
C ASN A 299 -27.19 6.90 -8.19
N TYR A 300 -26.53 8.05 -7.98
CA TYR A 300 -26.27 9.03 -9.04
C TYR A 300 -25.56 8.43 -10.26
N ARG A 301 -24.64 7.47 -10.04
CA ARG A 301 -23.98 6.74 -11.13
C ARG A 301 -25.00 5.93 -11.93
N THR A 302 -25.86 5.17 -11.25
CA THR A 302 -26.87 4.32 -11.88
C THR A 302 -27.86 5.17 -12.67
N ASP A 303 -28.35 6.26 -12.07
CA ASP A 303 -29.33 7.16 -12.69
C ASP A 303 -28.76 7.86 -13.93
N MET A 304 -27.49 8.29 -13.86
CA MET A 304 -26.79 8.90 -15.01
C MET A 304 -26.64 7.91 -16.18
N ILE A 305 -26.31 6.65 -15.89
CA ILE A 305 -26.22 5.62 -16.94
C ILE A 305 -27.57 5.43 -17.62
N GLN A 306 -28.66 5.39 -16.86
CA GLN A 306 -30.00 5.25 -17.41
C GLN A 306 -30.41 6.47 -18.23
N ALA A 307 -30.11 7.69 -17.75
CA ALA A 307 -30.41 8.93 -18.46
C ALA A 307 -29.71 9.04 -19.83
N LEU A 308 -28.55 8.40 -19.99
CA LEU A 308 -27.80 8.35 -21.25
C LEU A 308 -28.24 7.20 -22.18
N GLY A 309 -29.36 6.53 -21.90
CA GLY A 309 -29.87 5.43 -22.72
C GLY A 309 -29.30 4.05 -22.34
N GLY A 310 -28.88 3.88 -21.08
CA GLY A 310 -28.30 2.64 -20.59
C GLY A 310 -26.86 2.44 -21.06
N VAL A 311 -26.25 1.32 -20.65
CA VAL A 311 -24.85 1.02 -20.98
C VAL A 311 -24.68 0.80 -22.48
N GLU A 312 -25.62 0.11 -23.13
CA GLU A 312 -25.54 -0.15 -24.58
C GLU A 312 -25.60 1.14 -25.40
N GLY A 313 -26.54 2.05 -25.07
CA GLY A 313 -26.63 3.36 -25.73
C GLY A 313 -25.34 4.16 -25.59
N ILE A 314 -24.72 4.14 -24.42
CA ILE A 314 -23.40 4.79 -24.20
C ILE A 314 -22.32 4.12 -25.07
N LEU A 315 -22.30 2.79 -25.17
CA LEU A 315 -21.23 2.06 -25.86
C LEU A 315 -21.29 2.19 -27.38
N GLU A 316 -22.45 2.51 -27.97
CA GLU A 316 -22.55 2.83 -29.41
C GLU A 316 -21.69 4.03 -29.82
N HIS A 317 -21.49 4.98 -28.89
CA HIS A 317 -20.66 6.15 -29.09
C HIS A 317 -19.14 5.87 -29.01
N THR A 318 -18.76 4.62 -28.74
CA THR A 318 -17.39 4.24 -28.38
C THR A 318 -16.83 3.20 -29.34
N LEU A 319 -15.51 2.98 -29.26
CA LEU A 319 -14.82 1.91 -30.00
C LEU A 319 -15.01 0.51 -29.35
N PHE A 320 -16.04 0.34 -28.51
CA PHE A 320 -16.33 -0.93 -27.84
C PHE A 320 -16.54 -2.06 -28.83
N LYS A 321 -17.41 -1.88 -29.83
CA LYS A 321 -17.66 -2.88 -30.87
C LYS A 321 -16.38 -3.23 -31.64
N GLY A 322 -15.47 -2.28 -31.81
CA GLY A 322 -14.13 -2.49 -32.38
C GLY A 322 -13.24 -3.46 -31.60
N THR A 323 -13.46 -3.59 -30.30
CA THR A 323 -12.75 -4.58 -29.46
C THR A 323 -13.28 -6.00 -29.62
N TYR A 324 -14.48 -6.19 -30.21
CA TYR A 324 -15.14 -7.48 -30.42
C TYR A 324 -15.30 -8.30 -29.13
N PHE A 325 -15.58 -7.64 -28.00
CA PHE A 325 -16.06 -8.34 -26.81
C PHE A 325 -17.55 -8.68 -26.98
N ALA A 326 -17.95 -9.87 -26.56
CA ALA A 326 -19.34 -10.33 -26.67
C ALA A 326 -20.29 -9.57 -25.75
N THR A 327 -19.82 -9.16 -24.56
CA THR A 327 -20.61 -8.42 -23.56
C THR A 327 -19.75 -7.36 -22.88
N TRP A 328 -20.40 -6.36 -22.28
CA TRP A 328 -19.72 -5.28 -21.56
C TRP A 328 -19.43 -5.59 -20.09
N GLU A 329 -20.10 -6.59 -19.51
CA GLU A 329 -20.11 -6.90 -18.08
C GLU A 329 -18.73 -7.31 -17.50
N GLY A 330 -17.80 -7.73 -18.36
CA GLY A 330 -16.43 -8.12 -17.98
C GLY A 330 -15.35 -7.07 -18.29
N LEU A 331 -15.71 -5.87 -18.74
CA LEU A 331 -14.75 -4.82 -19.06
C LEU A 331 -14.21 -4.15 -17.80
N PHE A 332 -12.94 -4.42 -17.50
CA PHE A 332 -12.19 -3.67 -16.51
C PHE A 332 -11.29 -2.64 -17.20
N TRP A 333 -11.48 -1.37 -16.83
CA TRP A 333 -10.52 -0.32 -17.16
C TRP A 333 -9.30 -0.47 -16.26
N GLU A 334 -8.18 -0.86 -16.84
CA GLU A 334 -6.90 -0.86 -16.14
C GLU A 334 -6.63 0.55 -15.59
N LYS A 335 -6.70 0.69 -14.26
CA LYS A 335 -6.38 1.94 -13.57
C LYS A 335 -4.99 2.37 -14.04
N ALA A 336 -4.88 3.61 -14.52
CA ALA A 336 -3.73 4.17 -15.23
C ALA A 336 -2.48 4.32 -14.35
N SER A 337 -1.99 3.23 -13.77
CA SER A 337 -0.97 3.26 -12.74
C SER A 337 0.22 2.35 -13.03
N GLY A 338 0.10 1.21 -13.74
CA GLY A 338 1.25 0.31 -13.82
C GLY A 338 2.49 0.90 -14.52
N PHE A 339 2.33 1.51 -15.70
CA PHE A 339 3.45 2.15 -16.39
C PHE A 339 3.67 3.59 -15.91
N GLU A 340 2.60 4.39 -15.81
CA GLU A 340 2.66 5.80 -15.45
C GLU A 340 3.23 6.02 -14.05
N GLU A 341 2.86 5.19 -13.07
CA GLU A 341 3.40 5.26 -11.70
C GLU A 341 4.87 4.87 -11.68
N SER A 342 5.26 3.81 -12.42
CA SER A 342 6.67 3.41 -12.54
C SER A 342 7.57 4.50 -13.15
N MET A 343 7.01 5.34 -14.03
CA MET A 343 7.72 6.45 -14.67
C MET A 343 7.64 7.75 -13.86
N ARG A 344 6.58 7.95 -13.07
CA ARG A 344 6.40 9.10 -12.16
C ARG A 344 7.50 9.18 -11.11
N TRP A 345 7.97 8.02 -10.62
CA TRP A 345 9.05 7.91 -9.63
C TRP A 345 10.46 7.90 -10.23
N LYS A 346 10.58 7.92 -11.57
CA LYS A 346 11.88 8.04 -12.24
C LYS A 346 12.24 9.50 -12.47
N LYS A 347 13.54 9.78 -12.49
CA LYS A 347 14.07 11.10 -12.85
C LYS A 347 13.86 11.31 -14.36
N LEU A 348 12.88 12.15 -14.70
CA LEU A 348 12.48 12.49 -16.07
C LEU A 348 12.67 13.97 -16.32
N THR A 349 12.88 14.35 -17.58
CA THR A 349 12.86 15.75 -17.99
C THR A 349 11.44 16.32 -17.97
N ASN A 350 11.31 17.64 -17.88
CA ASN A 350 9.98 18.29 -17.90
C ASN A 350 9.21 18.00 -19.21
N ALA A 351 9.92 17.87 -20.34
CA ALA A 351 9.33 17.45 -21.61
C ALA A 351 8.78 16.01 -21.55
N GLN A 352 9.50 15.08 -20.91
CA GLN A 352 9.03 13.70 -20.72
C GLN A 352 7.82 13.62 -19.80
N ARG A 353 7.75 14.44 -18.74
CA ARG A 353 6.58 14.54 -17.85
C ARG A 353 5.34 15.08 -18.58
N SER A 354 5.51 16.09 -19.44
CA SER A 354 4.43 16.59 -20.29
C SER A 354 3.89 15.49 -21.22
N GLY A 355 4.78 14.66 -21.81
CA GLY A 355 4.39 13.50 -22.61
C GLY A 355 3.61 12.42 -21.84
N LEU A 356 3.94 12.17 -20.57
CA LEU A 356 3.21 11.23 -19.70
C LEU A 356 1.76 11.66 -19.45
N ASN A 357 1.52 12.96 -19.29
CA ASN A 357 0.17 13.51 -19.09
C ASN A 357 -0.73 13.39 -20.34
N GLN A 358 -0.15 13.14 -21.51
CA GLN A 358 -0.91 12.95 -22.75
C GLN A 358 -1.42 11.51 -22.95
N ILE A 359 -0.88 10.53 -22.21
CA ILE A 359 -1.24 9.10 -22.37
C ILE A 359 -2.71 8.82 -22.01
N PRO A 360 -3.26 9.34 -20.89
CA PRO A 360 -4.68 9.15 -20.56
C PRO A 360 -5.60 9.82 -21.57
N ASN A 361 -5.26 11.04 -22.00
CA ASN A 361 -6.01 11.77 -23.02
C ASN A 361 -6.04 10.98 -24.33
N ARG A 362 -4.93 10.34 -24.70
CA ARG A 362 -4.86 9.49 -25.89
C ARG A 362 -5.77 8.26 -25.80
N ARG A 363 -5.89 7.63 -24.62
CA ARG A 363 -6.84 6.51 -24.40
C ARG A 363 -8.29 6.98 -24.48
N PHE A 364 -8.59 8.12 -23.86
CA PHE A 364 -9.92 8.74 -23.90
C PHE A 364 -10.33 9.10 -25.34
N THR A 365 -9.46 9.81 -26.07
CA THR A 365 -9.75 10.21 -27.46
C THR A 365 -9.91 9.01 -28.38
N LEU A 366 -9.15 7.93 -28.16
CA LEU A 366 -9.31 6.69 -28.94
C LEU A 366 -10.63 5.98 -28.59
N TRP A 367 -10.99 5.89 -27.31
CA TRP A 367 -12.23 5.22 -26.90
C TRP A 367 -13.47 5.90 -27.47
N TRP A 368 -13.51 7.23 -27.43
CA TRP A 368 -14.61 8.03 -27.96
C TRP A 368 -14.42 8.43 -29.43
N SER A 369 -13.46 7.83 -30.14
CA SER A 369 -13.11 8.25 -31.49
C SER A 369 -14.28 8.20 -32.49
N PRO A 370 -15.22 7.22 -32.45
CA PRO A 370 -16.33 7.20 -33.39
C PRO A 370 -17.29 8.39 -33.26
N THR A 371 -17.42 8.95 -32.06
CA THR A 371 -18.27 10.14 -31.82
C THR A 371 -17.48 11.44 -32.00
N ILE A 372 -16.19 11.46 -31.64
CA ILE A 372 -15.35 12.65 -31.76
C ILE A 372 -14.97 12.92 -33.22
N ASN A 373 -14.49 11.91 -33.95
CA ASN A 373 -14.01 12.05 -35.33
C ASN A 373 -15.12 11.70 -36.32
N ARG A 374 -16.12 12.56 -36.43
CA ARG A 374 -17.27 12.40 -37.34
C ARG A 374 -17.58 13.66 -38.14
N ALA A 375 -18.18 13.48 -39.30
CA ALA A 375 -18.49 14.57 -40.23
C ALA A 375 -19.45 15.62 -39.65
N ASN A 376 -20.43 15.22 -38.81
CA ASN A 376 -21.38 16.17 -38.21
C ASN A 376 -20.79 17.03 -37.09
N VAL A 377 -19.58 16.72 -36.59
CA VAL A 377 -18.90 17.50 -35.54
C VAL A 377 -17.85 18.42 -36.12
N TYR A 378 -17.11 17.97 -37.13
CA TYR A 378 -16.10 18.77 -37.81
C TYR A 378 -16.41 18.88 -39.31
N VAL A 379 -16.69 20.11 -39.75
CA VAL A 379 -17.03 20.42 -41.15
C VAL A 379 -15.80 21.00 -41.86
N GLY A 380 -15.54 20.58 -43.11
CA GLY A 380 -14.59 21.24 -44.01
C GLY A 380 -13.14 20.74 -44.04
N PHE A 381 -12.79 19.66 -43.31
CA PHE A 381 -11.44 19.08 -43.34
C PHE A 381 -11.48 17.54 -43.33
N GLN A 382 -11.61 16.90 -44.50
CA GLN A 382 -11.55 15.44 -44.62
C GLN A 382 -10.19 15.01 -45.19
N VAL A 383 -9.39 14.31 -44.40
CA VAL A 383 -8.07 13.80 -44.81
C VAL A 383 -7.98 12.31 -44.55
N GLN A 384 -7.56 11.54 -45.56
CA GLN A 384 -7.28 10.12 -45.41
C GLN A 384 -5.91 9.89 -44.74
N LEU A 385 -5.82 8.97 -43.79
CA LEU A 385 -4.56 8.57 -43.17
C LEU A 385 -3.75 7.64 -44.09
N ASP A 386 -2.45 7.90 -44.20
CA ASP A 386 -1.54 7.12 -45.04
C ASP A 386 -1.62 5.61 -44.74
N LEU A 387 -1.65 4.80 -45.81
CA LEU A 387 -1.68 3.33 -45.77
C LEU A 387 -2.93 2.72 -45.11
N THR A 388 -3.96 3.53 -44.86
CA THR A 388 -5.23 3.09 -44.27
C THR A 388 -6.42 3.73 -44.98
N GLY A 389 -7.60 3.17 -44.81
CA GLY A 389 -8.85 3.73 -45.32
C GLY A 389 -9.55 4.72 -44.37
N ILE A 390 -8.85 5.22 -43.36
CA ILE A 390 -9.46 6.00 -42.29
C ILE A 390 -9.50 7.49 -42.67
N PHE A 391 -10.67 8.10 -42.55
CA PHE A 391 -10.85 9.53 -42.71
C PHE A 391 -10.77 10.26 -41.37
N MET A 392 -9.99 11.33 -41.33
CA MET A 392 -9.93 12.28 -40.23
C MET A 392 -10.73 13.52 -40.64
N HIS A 393 -11.77 13.84 -39.88
CA HIS A 393 -12.65 15.01 -40.11
C HIS A 393 -12.12 16.29 -39.43
N GLY A 394 -11.11 16.16 -38.57
CA GLY A 394 -10.45 17.27 -37.89
C GLY A 394 -8.99 16.97 -37.55
N LYS A 395 -8.22 18.01 -37.25
CA LYS A 395 -6.82 17.87 -36.81
C LYS A 395 -6.79 17.46 -35.33
N ILE A 396 -6.90 16.16 -35.07
CA ILE A 396 -6.83 15.58 -33.71
C ILE A 396 -5.52 14.76 -33.58
N PRO A 397 -4.41 15.35 -33.11
CA PRO A 397 -3.09 14.71 -33.17
C PRO A 397 -2.99 13.44 -32.32
N THR A 398 -3.62 13.43 -31.15
CA THR A 398 -3.62 12.28 -30.23
C THR A 398 -4.29 11.06 -30.87
N LEU A 399 -5.42 11.28 -31.55
CA LEU A 399 -6.15 10.24 -32.28
C LEU A 399 -5.34 9.73 -33.48
N LYS A 400 -4.78 10.65 -34.28
CA LYS A 400 -3.91 10.29 -35.42
C LYS A 400 -2.78 9.35 -34.99
N ILE A 401 -2.10 9.67 -33.88
CA ILE A 401 -1.01 8.82 -33.35
C ILE A 401 -1.55 7.44 -32.93
N SER A 402 -2.69 7.38 -32.23
CA SER A 402 -3.28 6.10 -31.81
C SER A 402 -3.65 5.21 -32.99
N LEU A 403 -4.31 5.77 -34.00
CA LEU A 403 -4.72 5.02 -35.20
C LEU A 403 -3.52 4.52 -36.00
N ILE A 404 -2.48 5.35 -36.16
CA ILE A 404 -1.21 4.93 -36.78
C ILE A 404 -0.57 3.77 -35.98
N GLN A 405 -0.60 3.83 -34.64
CA GLN A 405 -0.05 2.76 -33.81
C GLN A 405 -0.86 1.45 -33.92
N ILE A 406 -2.18 1.53 -34.04
CA ILE A 406 -3.04 0.36 -34.28
C ILE A 406 -2.71 -0.27 -35.63
N PHE A 407 -2.69 0.54 -36.70
CA PHE A 407 -2.52 0.06 -38.08
C PHE A 407 -1.06 -0.07 -38.56
N ARG A 408 -0.09 0.09 -37.67
CA ARG A 408 1.35 -0.06 -37.99
C ARG A 408 1.69 -1.40 -38.64
N ALA A 409 2.78 -1.43 -39.40
CA ALA A 409 3.25 -2.59 -40.15
C ALA A 409 2.21 -3.08 -41.19
N HIS A 410 1.60 -2.13 -41.90
CA HIS A 410 0.67 -2.36 -43.01
C HIS A 410 -0.53 -3.24 -42.63
N LEU A 411 -1.06 -3.07 -41.41
CA LEU A 411 -2.11 -3.97 -40.90
C LEU A 411 -3.38 -3.90 -41.76
N TRP A 412 -3.73 -2.73 -42.30
CA TRP A 412 -4.89 -2.57 -43.18
C TRP A 412 -4.81 -3.47 -44.43
N GLN A 413 -3.66 -3.44 -45.12
CA GLN A 413 -3.39 -4.26 -46.29
C GLN A 413 -3.41 -5.76 -45.93
N LYS A 414 -2.81 -6.11 -44.78
CA LYS A 414 -2.79 -7.51 -44.29
C LYS A 414 -4.17 -8.04 -43.95
N ILE A 415 -5.07 -7.20 -43.43
CA ILE A 415 -6.45 -7.60 -43.16
C ILE A 415 -7.16 -7.91 -44.50
N HIS A 416 -7.04 -7.03 -45.48
CA HIS A 416 -7.66 -7.22 -46.80
C HIS A 416 -7.15 -8.51 -47.44
N GLU A 417 -5.84 -8.66 -47.55
CA GLU A 417 -5.18 -9.83 -48.14
C GLU A 417 -5.56 -11.13 -47.41
N SER A 418 -5.60 -11.11 -46.07
CA SER A 418 -5.96 -12.29 -45.28
C SER A 418 -7.41 -12.72 -45.48
N VAL A 419 -8.35 -11.77 -45.55
CA VAL A 419 -9.77 -12.08 -45.80
C VAL A 419 -9.97 -12.62 -47.22
N VAL A 420 -9.30 -12.04 -48.21
CA VAL A 420 -9.32 -12.53 -49.60
C VAL A 420 -8.82 -13.97 -49.67
N MET A 421 -7.69 -14.26 -49.02
CA MET A 421 -7.15 -15.63 -48.98
C MET A 421 -8.07 -16.63 -48.28
N ASP A 422 -8.67 -16.26 -47.16
CA ASP A 422 -9.61 -17.13 -46.45
C ASP A 422 -10.84 -17.44 -47.33
N LEU A 423 -11.36 -16.45 -48.07
CA LEU A 423 -12.46 -16.67 -49.01
C LEU A 423 -12.06 -17.56 -50.19
N CYS A 424 -10.86 -17.39 -50.77
CA CYS A 424 -10.36 -18.29 -51.81
C CYS A 424 -10.35 -19.75 -51.32
N GLN A 425 -9.80 -20.00 -50.13
CA GLN A 425 -9.75 -21.34 -49.55
C GLN A 425 -11.14 -21.94 -49.30
N VAL A 426 -12.12 -21.12 -48.92
CA VAL A 426 -13.51 -21.57 -48.75
C VAL A 426 -14.12 -21.97 -50.09
N PHE A 427 -13.92 -21.18 -51.15
CA PHE A 427 -14.42 -21.53 -52.48
C PHE A 427 -13.69 -22.75 -53.09
N ASP A 428 -12.40 -22.92 -52.82
CA ASP A 428 -11.63 -24.11 -53.23
C ASP A 428 -12.15 -25.41 -52.60
N GLN A 429 -12.79 -25.34 -51.43
CA GLN A 429 -13.39 -26.51 -50.78
C GLN A 429 -14.77 -26.89 -51.35
N GLU A 430 -15.43 -25.96 -52.05
CA GLU A 430 -16.81 -26.10 -52.52
C GLU A 430 -16.91 -26.12 -54.06
N LEU A 431 -15.82 -26.52 -54.74
CA LEU A 431 -15.76 -26.54 -56.21
C LEU A 431 -16.85 -27.41 -56.84
N ASP A 432 -16.98 -28.66 -56.36
CA ASP A 432 -17.94 -29.61 -56.90
C ASP A 432 -19.40 -29.23 -56.58
N ALA A 433 -19.65 -28.76 -55.36
CA ALA A 433 -20.99 -28.44 -54.88
C ALA A 433 -21.58 -27.19 -55.55
N LEU A 434 -20.73 -26.23 -55.95
CA LEU A 434 -21.11 -24.98 -56.59
C LEU A 434 -20.86 -24.96 -58.10
N GLU A 435 -20.43 -26.08 -58.69
CA GLU A 435 -20.08 -26.20 -60.11
C GLU A 435 -19.03 -25.17 -60.57
N ILE A 436 -18.00 -24.95 -59.75
CA ILE A 436 -16.88 -24.04 -60.04
C ILE A 436 -15.76 -24.84 -60.74
N GLU A 437 -15.32 -24.37 -61.90
CA GLU A 437 -14.19 -24.93 -62.64
C GLU A 437 -12.87 -24.57 -61.96
N THR A 438 -12.66 -23.27 -61.71
CA THR A 438 -11.46 -22.75 -61.05
C THR A 438 -11.76 -21.49 -60.24
N VAL A 439 -11.05 -21.34 -59.12
CA VAL A 439 -11.02 -20.12 -58.29
C VAL A 439 -9.70 -19.41 -58.56
N GLN A 440 -9.76 -18.26 -59.21
CA GLN A 440 -8.58 -17.45 -59.48
C GLN A 440 -8.53 -16.25 -58.54
N LYS A 441 -7.47 -16.17 -57.73
CA LYS A 441 -7.13 -14.95 -57.01
C LYS A 441 -6.47 -13.96 -57.96
N GLU A 442 -7.00 -12.75 -58.05
CA GLU A 442 -6.44 -11.68 -58.89
C GLU A 442 -5.19 -11.07 -58.28
N THR A 443 -4.28 -10.60 -59.14
CA THR A 443 -3.10 -9.85 -58.68
C THR A 443 -3.50 -8.44 -58.27
N ILE A 444 -3.70 -8.24 -56.98
CA ILE A 444 -4.21 -6.99 -56.41
C ILE A 444 -3.11 -5.91 -56.36
N HIS A 445 -3.43 -4.70 -56.81
CA HIS A 445 -2.52 -3.55 -56.65
C HIS A 445 -2.28 -3.25 -55.15
N PRO A 446 -1.04 -3.00 -54.69
CA PRO A 446 -0.70 -2.88 -53.26
C PRO A 446 -1.49 -1.81 -52.46
N ARG A 447 -2.08 -0.83 -53.17
CA ARG A 447 -2.87 0.25 -52.58
C ARG A 447 -4.39 0.08 -52.69
N LYS A 448 -4.87 -0.98 -53.35
CA LYS A 448 -6.31 -1.18 -53.64
C LYS A 448 -7.13 -1.23 -52.36
N SER A 449 -6.64 -1.95 -51.34
CA SER A 449 -7.34 -2.15 -50.07
C SER A 449 -7.76 -0.87 -49.34
N TYR A 450 -7.13 0.28 -49.61
CA TYR A 450 -7.48 1.58 -49.03
C TYR A 450 -7.73 2.65 -50.10
N LYS A 451 -8.02 2.26 -51.34
CA LYS A 451 -8.46 3.17 -52.39
C LYS A 451 -9.99 3.26 -52.36
N MET A 452 -10.53 4.36 -51.85
CA MET A 452 -11.97 4.50 -51.59
C MET A 452 -12.82 5.02 -52.77
N ASN A 453 -12.16 5.36 -53.89
CA ASN A 453 -12.80 6.01 -55.03
C ASN A 453 -13.03 5.07 -56.22
N SER A 454 -12.23 4.00 -56.36
CA SER A 454 -12.46 2.95 -57.35
C SER A 454 -11.83 1.63 -56.90
N SER A 455 -12.30 0.53 -57.49
CA SER A 455 -11.91 -0.82 -57.12
C SER A 455 -11.71 -1.73 -58.34
N CYS A 456 -11.26 -2.96 -58.08
CA CYS A 456 -11.15 -4.07 -59.02
C CYS A 456 -11.52 -5.37 -58.29
N ALA A 457 -11.81 -6.42 -59.04
CA ALA A 457 -12.06 -7.75 -58.49
C ALA A 457 -10.84 -8.27 -57.70
N ASP A 458 -11.08 -8.95 -56.59
CA ASP A 458 -10.06 -9.65 -55.80
C ASP A 458 -10.01 -11.15 -56.11
N ILE A 459 -11.18 -11.75 -56.34
CA ILE A 459 -11.35 -13.17 -56.67
C ILE A 459 -12.27 -13.27 -57.88
N LEU A 460 -11.94 -14.19 -58.78
CA LEU A 460 -12.76 -14.51 -59.94
C LEU A 460 -13.03 -16.02 -59.97
N LEU A 461 -14.30 -16.38 -60.09
CA LEU A 461 -14.79 -17.74 -60.20
C LEU A 461 -15.18 -18.02 -61.65
N PHE A 462 -14.78 -19.18 -62.16
CA PHE A 462 -15.18 -19.69 -63.47
C PHE A 462 -16.18 -20.83 -63.28
N ALA A 463 -17.31 -20.78 -63.99
CA ALA A 463 -18.33 -21.83 -63.93
C ALA A 463 -17.93 -23.03 -64.80
N ALA A 464 -18.14 -24.26 -64.31
CA ALA A 464 -17.94 -25.48 -65.10
C ALA A 464 -18.86 -25.53 -66.34
N TYR A 465 -20.03 -24.89 -66.28
CA TYR A 465 -20.94 -24.73 -67.41
C TYR A 465 -21.52 -23.32 -67.51
N LYS A 466 -22.60 -23.03 -66.76
CA LYS A 466 -23.27 -21.72 -66.68
C LYS A 466 -24.04 -21.59 -65.37
N TRP A 467 -23.92 -20.45 -64.69
CA TRP A 467 -24.76 -20.14 -63.54
C TRP A 467 -25.97 -19.29 -63.94
N ASN A 468 -27.14 -19.66 -63.41
CA ASN A 468 -28.33 -18.82 -63.38
C ASN A 468 -28.20 -17.82 -62.21
N ILE A 469 -28.25 -16.52 -62.51
CA ILE A 469 -27.88 -15.46 -61.56
C ILE A 469 -29.10 -14.62 -61.22
N SER A 470 -29.21 -14.23 -59.95
CA SER A 470 -30.27 -13.36 -59.43
C SER A 470 -30.07 -11.89 -59.82
N LYS A 471 -31.08 -11.06 -59.52
CA LYS A 471 -30.85 -9.60 -59.41
C LYS A 471 -29.99 -9.30 -58.17
N PRO A 472 -29.28 -8.15 -58.13
CA PRO A 472 -28.52 -7.76 -56.96
C PRO A 472 -29.39 -7.64 -55.71
N SER A 473 -29.02 -8.34 -54.64
CA SER A 473 -29.73 -8.31 -53.34
C SER A 473 -28.73 -8.32 -52.18
N LEU A 474 -29.20 -8.01 -50.96
CA LEU A 474 -28.35 -8.03 -49.77
C LEU A 474 -28.05 -9.47 -49.34
N LEU A 475 -26.96 -9.64 -48.60
CA LEU A 475 -26.57 -10.93 -48.02
C LEU A 475 -27.66 -11.52 -47.10
N ALA A 476 -28.40 -10.67 -46.38
CA ALA A 476 -29.45 -11.09 -45.45
C ALA A 476 -30.81 -11.36 -46.11
N ASP A 477 -31.00 -10.96 -47.38
CA ASP A 477 -32.26 -11.18 -48.08
C ASP A 477 -32.47 -12.67 -48.37
N SER A 478 -33.68 -13.17 -48.09
CA SER A 478 -34.02 -14.60 -48.19
C SER A 478 -34.68 -15.02 -49.50
N LYS A 479 -35.19 -14.06 -50.29
CA LYS A 479 -35.96 -14.34 -51.51
C LYS A 479 -35.22 -13.85 -52.75
N ASP A 480 -34.48 -14.76 -53.38
CA ASP A 480 -33.83 -14.52 -54.67
C ASP A 480 -34.53 -15.30 -55.80
N VAL A 481 -34.76 -14.63 -56.93
CA VAL A 481 -35.27 -15.25 -58.16
C VAL A 481 -34.10 -15.34 -59.14
N MET A 482 -33.79 -16.56 -59.61
CA MET A 482 -32.57 -16.87 -60.39
C MET A 482 -32.72 -16.69 -61.91
N ASP A 483 -33.72 -15.92 -62.37
CA ASP A 483 -34.07 -15.81 -63.80
C ASP A 483 -33.52 -14.55 -64.48
N ASN A 484 -32.57 -13.84 -63.86
CA ASN A 484 -32.14 -12.52 -64.35
C ASN A 484 -31.16 -12.60 -65.54
N THR A 485 -30.10 -13.40 -65.41
CA THR A 485 -29.10 -13.57 -66.46
C THR A 485 -28.33 -14.88 -66.27
N THR A 486 -27.56 -15.28 -67.28
CA THR A 486 -26.60 -16.38 -67.18
C THR A 486 -25.19 -15.87 -67.33
N SER A 487 -24.25 -16.35 -66.51
CA SER A 487 -22.84 -15.98 -66.60
C SER A 487 -21.93 -17.17 -66.38
N GLN A 488 -20.73 -17.08 -66.96
CA GLN A 488 -19.64 -18.04 -66.77
C GLN A 488 -18.53 -17.50 -65.84
N LYS A 489 -18.54 -16.18 -65.56
CA LYS A 489 -17.55 -15.51 -64.73
C LYS A 489 -18.22 -14.75 -63.61
N TYR A 490 -17.76 -14.95 -62.38
CA TYR A 490 -18.31 -14.29 -61.21
C TYR A 490 -17.20 -13.71 -60.33
N TRP A 491 -17.24 -12.41 -60.05
CA TRP A 491 -16.20 -11.74 -59.26
C TRP A 491 -16.63 -11.46 -57.82
N LEU A 492 -15.64 -11.42 -56.92
CA LEU A 492 -15.79 -10.94 -55.55
C LEU A 492 -14.85 -9.75 -55.32
N ASP A 493 -15.39 -8.70 -54.69
CA ASP A 493 -14.64 -7.53 -54.25
C ASP A 493 -14.79 -7.33 -52.74
N ILE A 494 -13.67 -7.36 -52.01
CA ILE A 494 -13.63 -7.14 -50.57
C ILE A 494 -13.25 -5.69 -50.30
N GLN A 495 -14.14 -4.97 -49.59
CA GLN A 495 -14.00 -3.58 -49.19
C GLN A 495 -13.84 -3.47 -47.68
N LEU A 496 -12.75 -2.83 -47.24
CA LEU A 496 -12.54 -2.50 -45.83
C LEU A 496 -12.98 -1.07 -45.56
N ARG A 497 -13.53 -0.83 -44.37
CA ARG A 497 -14.01 0.48 -43.94
C ARG A 497 -13.67 0.70 -42.48
N TRP A 498 -13.52 1.97 -42.09
CA TRP A 498 -13.48 2.40 -40.70
C TRP A 498 -14.64 3.38 -40.47
N GLY A 499 -15.72 2.89 -39.87
CA GLY A 499 -16.93 3.69 -39.62
C GLY A 499 -16.79 4.67 -38.46
N ASP A 500 -17.73 5.62 -38.44
CA ASP A 500 -17.95 6.55 -37.34
C ASP A 500 -19.40 6.43 -36.82
N TYR A 501 -19.76 7.19 -35.79
CA TYR A 501 -21.09 7.11 -35.19
C TYR A 501 -22.21 7.49 -36.18
N ASP A 502 -21.96 8.48 -37.05
CA ASP A 502 -22.96 8.95 -38.02
C ASP A 502 -23.18 7.95 -39.15
N SER A 503 -22.13 7.21 -39.53
CA SER A 503 -22.14 6.27 -40.64
C SER A 503 -21.38 5.01 -40.25
N HIS A 504 -22.11 3.99 -39.81
CA HIS A 504 -21.59 2.63 -39.55
C HIS A 504 -22.52 1.51 -40.05
N ASP A 505 -23.58 1.88 -40.76
CA ASP A 505 -24.43 0.93 -41.48
C ASP A 505 -23.69 0.37 -42.71
N VAL A 506 -23.21 -0.87 -42.55
CA VAL A 506 -22.41 -1.57 -43.55
C VAL A 506 -23.25 -2.06 -44.74
N GLU A 507 -24.56 -2.31 -44.57
CA GLU A 507 -25.43 -2.77 -45.65
C GLU A 507 -25.65 -1.66 -46.67
N ARG A 508 -25.99 -0.47 -46.17
CA ARG A 508 -26.12 0.73 -46.99
C ARG A 508 -24.82 1.07 -47.70
N TYR A 509 -23.69 0.90 -47.02
CA TYR A 509 -22.37 1.14 -47.61
C TYR A 509 -22.05 0.15 -48.74
N ALA A 510 -22.23 -1.16 -48.52
CA ALA A 510 -21.99 -2.19 -49.53
C ALA A 510 -22.83 -1.96 -50.79
N ARG A 511 -24.12 -1.65 -50.62
CA ARG A 511 -25.03 -1.35 -51.73
C ARG A 511 -24.61 -0.12 -52.51
N ALA A 512 -24.30 0.98 -51.80
CA ALA A 512 -23.89 2.22 -52.45
C ALA A 512 -22.61 2.02 -53.27
N LYS A 513 -21.59 1.39 -52.68
CA LYS A 513 -20.31 1.15 -53.37
C LYS A 513 -20.42 0.17 -54.53
N PHE A 514 -21.25 -0.87 -54.42
CA PHE A 514 -21.51 -1.78 -55.52
C PHE A 514 -22.11 -1.05 -56.72
N LEU A 515 -23.15 -0.23 -56.50
CA LEU A 515 -23.78 0.55 -57.57
C LEU A 515 -22.83 1.60 -58.14
N ASP A 516 -22.09 2.32 -57.29
CA ASP A 516 -21.10 3.30 -57.72
C ASP A 516 -20.02 2.64 -58.60
N TYR A 517 -19.40 1.55 -58.16
CA TYR A 517 -18.28 0.95 -58.88
C TYR A 517 -18.68 0.13 -60.12
N THR A 518 -19.90 -0.39 -60.18
CA THR A 518 -20.37 -1.13 -61.38
C THR A 518 -20.92 -0.21 -62.46
N THR A 519 -21.29 1.03 -62.12
CA THR A 519 -21.75 2.04 -63.08
C THR A 519 -20.63 3.01 -63.51
N ASP A 520 -19.61 3.20 -62.68
CA ASP A 520 -18.46 4.05 -62.97
C ASP A 520 -17.44 3.40 -63.92
N ASN A 521 -17.01 4.15 -64.94
CA ASN A 521 -16.03 3.68 -65.94
C ASN A 521 -14.60 3.59 -65.39
N MET A 522 -14.31 4.15 -64.20
CA MET A 522 -12.98 4.08 -63.57
C MET A 522 -12.70 2.74 -62.87
N SER A 523 -13.74 1.99 -62.52
CA SER A 523 -13.62 0.65 -61.94
C SER A 523 -13.86 -0.40 -63.03
N ILE A 524 -12.96 -1.38 -63.15
CA ILE A 524 -13.04 -2.39 -64.20
C ILE A 524 -13.27 -3.74 -63.54
N TYR A 525 -14.40 -4.37 -63.85
CA TYR A 525 -14.72 -5.73 -63.44
C TYR A 525 -14.74 -6.68 -64.64
N PRO A 526 -14.26 -7.93 -64.50
CA PRO A 526 -14.18 -8.87 -65.62
C PRO A 526 -15.53 -9.38 -66.15
N SER A 527 -16.62 -9.19 -65.39
CA SER A 527 -17.98 -9.53 -65.80
C SER A 527 -18.99 -8.59 -65.11
N PRO A 528 -20.23 -8.45 -65.61
CA PRO A 528 -21.26 -7.64 -64.96
C PRO A 528 -21.84 -8.30 -63.69
N THR A 529 -21.50 -9.56 -63.43
CA THR A 529 -22.05 -10.35 -62.33
C THR A 529 -21.00 -10.65 -61.27
N GLY A 530 -21.23 -10.15 -60.06
CA GLY A 530 -20.41 -10.42 -58.89
C GLY A 530 -21.02 -9.88 -57.61
N VAL A 531 -20.24 -9.93 -56.54
CA VAL A 531 -20.63 -9.49 -55.19
C VAL A 531 -19.54 -8.63 -54.54
N MET A 532 -19.99 -7.61 -53.82
CA MET A 532 -19.13 -6.78 -52.98
C MET A 532 -19.37 -7.09 -51.51
N ILE A 533 -18.30 -7.42 -50.78
CA ILE A 533 -18.31 -7.71 -49.35
C ILE A 533 -17.68 -6.52 -48.62
N ALA A 534 -18.44 -5.85 -47.75
CA ALA A 534 -17.95 -4.75 -46.94
C ALA A 534 -17.73 -5.16 -45.49
N ILE A 535 -16.61 -4.73 -44.90
CA ILE A 535 -16.25 -4.98 -43.49
C ILE A 535 -15.93 -3.65 -42.82
N ASP A 536 -16.69 -3.33 -41.77
CA ASP A 536 -16.40 -2.21 -40.88
C ASP A 536 -15.47 -2.65 -39.74
N LEU A 537 -14.23 -2.19 -39.78
CA LEU A 537 -13.18 -2.50 -38.81
C LEU A 537 -13.36 -1.79 -37.47
N ALA A 538 -14.08 -0.66 -37.43
CA ALA A 538 -14.33 0.10 -36.20
C ALA A 538 -15.47 -0.52 -35.39
N TYR A 539 -16.46 -1.09 -36.07
CA TYR A 539 -17.65 -1.68 -35.45
C TYR A 539 -17.70 -3.22 -35.54
N ASN A 540 -16.72 -3.86 -36.21
CA ASN A 540 -16.71 -5.30 -36.51
C ASN A 540 -18.01 -5.80 -37.17
N LEU A 541 -18.61 -4.97 -38.02
CA LEU A 541 -19.80 -5.30 -38.81
C LEU A 541 -19.39 -5.74 -40.21
N HIS A 542 -20.18 -6.61 -40.83
CA HIS A 542 -19.98 -7.01 -42.22
C HIS A 542 -21.32 -7.19 -42.93
N SER A 543 -21.33 -6.94 -44.23
CA SER A 543 -22.46 -7.27 -45.12
C SER A 543 -21.94 -7.44 -46.54
N ALA A 544 -22.79 -7.94 -47.42
CA ALA A 544 -22.48 -8.03 -48.83
C ALA A 544 -23.70 -7.63 -49.68
N PHE A 545 -23.42 -7.06 -50.85
CA PHE A 545 -24.44 -6.72 -51.84
C PHE A 545 -23.94 -7.08 -53.23
N GLY A 546 -24.80 -7.70 -54.02
CA GLY A 546 -24.48 -8.08 -55.39
C GLY A 546 -25.37 -9.19 -55.89
N ASN A 547 -24.97 -9.77 -57.01
CA ASN A 547 -25.72 -10.84 -57.66
C ASN A 547 -25.42 -12.18 -56.99
N TRP A 548 -26.36 -13.12 -56.99
CA TRP A 548 -26.19 -14.43 -56.36
C TRP A 548 -26.47 -15.55 -57.36
N PHE A 549 -25.67 -16.61 -57.29
CA PHE A 549 -25.97 -17.90 -57.94
C PHE A 549 -26.36 -18.93 -56.86
N PRO A 550 -27.04 -20.03 -57.22
CA PRO A 550 -27.48 -21.04 -56.26
C PRO A 550 -26.35 -21.53 -55.35
N GLY A 551 -26.60 -21.59 -54.03
CA GLY A 551 -25.62 -22.04 -53.04
C GLY A 551 -24.59 -21.00 -52.57
N CYS A 552 -24.32 -19.94 -53.35
CA CYS A 552 -23.31 -18.93 -53.02
C CYS A 552 -23.66 -18.09 -51.78
N LYS A 553 -24.92 -17.64 -51.66
CA LYS A 553 -25.36 -16.77 -50.55
C LYS A 553 -25.22 -17.45 -49.17
N PRO A 554 -25.73 -18.69 -48.95
CA PRO A 554 -25.51 -19.41 -47.69
C PRO A 554 -24.03 -19.66 -47.38
N LEU A 555 -23.22 -19.95 -48.41
CA LEU A 555 -21.77 -20.16 -48.22
C LEU A 555 -21.10 -18.89 -47.70
N ILE A 556 -21.34 -17.74 -48.35
CA ILE A 556 -20.75 -16.46 -47.92
C ILE A 556 -21.24 -16.06 -46.51
N GLN A 557 -22.51 -16.32 -46.15
CA GLN A 557 -23.00 -16.09 -44.79
C GLN A 557 -22.21 -16.90 -43.74
N GLN A 558 -22.00 -18.19 -43.99
CA GLN A 558 -21.24 -19.06 -43.07
C GLN A 558 -19.75 -18.70 -43.04
N ALA A 559 -19.16 -18.43 -44.22
CA ALA A 559 -17.77 -18.05 -44.37
C ALA A 559 -17.46 -16.75 -43.64
N MET A 560 -18.25 -15.70 -43.86
CA MET A 560 -18.02 -14.40 -43.24
C MET A 560 -18.23 -14.42 -41.72
N ALA A 561 -19.21 -15.18 -41.22
CA ALA A 561 -19.37 -15.40 -39.78
C ALA A 561 -18.12 -16.05 -39.16
N LYS A 562 -17.52 -17.03 -39.85
CA LYS A 562 -16.29 -17.70 -39.41
C LYS A 562 -15.05 -16.80 -39.52
N ILE A 563 -14.87 -16.12 -40.65
CA ILE A 563 -13.75 -15.20 -40.91
C ILE A 563 -13.77 -14.05 -39.90
N MET A 564 -14.92 -13.42 -39.66
CA MET A 564 -15.03 -12.34 -38.69
C MET A 564 -14.67 -12.81 -37.28
N LYS A 565 -14.88 -14.09 -36.94
CA LYS A 565 -14.52 -14.61 -35.61
C LYS A 565 -13.05 -15.02 -35.52
N ALA A 566 -12.51 -15.69 -36.53
CA ALA A 566 -11.25 -16.45 -36.47
C ALA A 566 -10.08 -15.83 -37.25
N ASN A 567 -10.30 -14.81 -38.08
CA ASN A 567 -9.23 -14.26 -38.91
C ASN A 567 -8.07 -13.66 -38.05
N PRO A 568 -6.81 -14.10 -38.26
CA PRO A 568 -5.67 -13.65 -37.45
C PRO A 568 -5.38 -12.14 -37.57
N ALA A 569 -5.59 -11.55 -38.75
CA ALA A 569 -5.33 -10.13 -38.96
C ALA A 569 -6.37 -9.25 -38.24
N LEU A 570 -7.64 -9.65 -38.26
CA LEU A 570 -8.71 -9.01 -37.47
C LEU A 570 -8.49 -9.18 -35.96
N TYR A 571 -7.99 -10.34 -35.53
CA TYR A 571 -7.62 -10.55 -34.13
C TYR A 571 -6.49 -9.60 -33.68
N VAL A 572 -5.43 -9.47 -34.49
CA VAL A 572 -4.33 -8.53 -34.21
C VAL A 572 -4.83 -7.09 -34.12
N LEU A 573 -5.79 -6.69 -34.96
CA LEU A 573 -6.44 -5.39 -34.87
C LEU A 573 -7.13 -5.22 -33.50
N ARG A 574 -8.01 -6.15 -33.12
CA ARG A 574 -8.76 -6.13 -31.85
C ARG A 574 -7.83 -6.08 -30.65
N GLU A 575 -6.75 -6.86 -30.66
CA GLU A 575 -5.81 -6.92 -29.55
C GLU A 575 -4.96 -5.65 -29.42
N ARG A 576 -4.63 -4.99 -30.54
CA ARG A 576 -3.96 -3.68 -30.52
C ARG A 576 -4.88 -2.58 -30.02
N ILE A 577 -6.18 -2.65 -30.28
CA ILE A 577 -7.17 -1.74 -29.71
C ILE A 577 -7.23 -1.90 -28.18
N ARG A 578 -7.08 -3.13 -27.65
CA ARG A 578 -7.15 -3.43 -26.20
C ARG A 578 -5.90 -3.05 -25.39
N LYS A 579 -4.69 -3.28 -25.91
CA LYS A 579 -3.43 -3.19 -25.12
C LYS A 579 -2.78 -1.80 -25.13
N GLY A 580 -3.04 -1.00 -24.10
CA GLY A 580 -2.28 0.21 -23.76
C GLY A 580 -1.23 0.00 -22.65
N ASN A 581 -0.08 -0.63 -22.96
CA ASN A 581 1.24 -0.74 -22.25
C ASN A 581 1.38 -0.79 -20.69
N LEU A 582 2.00 -1.87 -20.15
CA LEU A 582 2.55 -2.03 -18.77
C LEU A 582 3.88 -2.86 -18.72
N THR A 583 4.70 -2.78 -17.65
CA THR A 583 5.99 -3.54 -17.47
C THR A 583 6.22 -4.10 -16.04
N THR A 584 6.76 -5.34 -15.92
CA THR A 584 7.13 -6.05 -14.66
C THR A 584 8.47 -6.81 -14.78
N LYS A 585 9.01 -7.36 -13.66
CA LYS A 585 10.28 -8.12 -13.58
C LYS A 585 10.03 -9.64 -13.41
N PRO A 586 10.69 -10.54 -14.18
CA PRO A 586 10.36 -11.97 -14.21
C PRO A 586 11.16 -12.84 -13.21
N ILE A 587 10.57 -13.99 -12.83
CA ILE A 587 11.18 -15.11 -12.08
C ILE A 587 11.13 -16.40 -12.91
N ASN A 588 11.74 -17.51 -12.43
CA ASN A 588 11.57 -18.83 -13.07
C ASN A 588 10.09 -19.21 -13.13
N GLY A 589 9.68 -19.77 -14.26
CA GLY A 589 8.31 -20.24 -14.50
C GLY A 589 8.30 -21.69 -14.93
N ALA A 590 7.10 -22.26 -15.09
CA ALA A 590 6.92 -23.58 -15.67
C ALA A 590 5.66 -23.63 -16.53
N ILE A 591 5.72 -24.41 -17.61
CA ILE A 591 4.59 -24.77 -18.45
C ILE A 591 4.05 -26.10 -17.96
N PHE A 592 2.74 -26.17 -17.79
CA PHE A 592 2.04 -27.33 -17.25
C PHE A 592 1.17 -27.95 -18.33
N ILE A 593 1.55 -29.12 -18.84
CA ILE A 593 0.83 -29.85 -19.89
C ILE A 593 0.37 -31.18 -19.30
N PHE A 594 -0.94 -31.39 -19.20
CA PHE A 594 -1.51 -32.50 -18.44
C PHE A 594 -2.52 -33.29 -19.27
N ASN A 595 -2.37 -34.62 -19.29
CA ASN A 595 -3.33 -35.54 -19.88
C ASN A 595 -4.31 -36.04 -18.81
N PRO A 596 -5.59 -35.61 -18.82
CA PRO A 596 -6.56 -35.97 -17.78
C PRO A 596 -7.01 -37.43 -17.84
N ARG A 597 -6.75 -38.15 -18.94
CA ARG A 597 -7.10 -39.57 -19.06
C ARG A 597 -6.03 -40.46 -18.41
N THR A 598 -4.75 -40.18 -18.68
CA THR A 598 -3.63 -41.02 -18.23
C THR A 598 -3.00 -40.53 -16.93
N GLY A 599 -3.17 -39.25 -16.58
CA GLY A 599 -2.50 -38.64 -15.43
C GLY A 599 -1.12 -38.07 -15.76
N GLN A 600 -0.60 -38.27 -16.98
CA GLN A 600 0.73 -37.79 -17.36
C GLN A 600 0.81 -36.25 -17.37
N LEU A 601 1.84 -35.72 -16.71
CA LEU A 601 2.21 -34.32 -16.66
C LEU A 601 3.58 -34.13 -17.30
N PHE A 602 3.63 -33.28 -18.33
CA PHE A 602 4.86 -32.74 -18.88
C PHE A 602 5.06 -31.34 -18.29
N LEU A 603 6.04 -31.22 -17.38
CA LEU A 603 6.39 -29.99 -16.70
C LEU A 603 7.66 -29.41 -17.34
N LYS A 604 7.50 -28.37 -18.18
CA LYS A 604 8.65 -27.68 -18.79
C LYS A 604 9.03 -26.47 -17.95
N ILE A 605 10.23 -26.47 -17.40
CA ILE A 605 10.76 -25.35 -16.61
C ILE A 605 11.33 -24.29 -17.55
N ILE A 606 10.94 -23.03 -17.32
CA ILE A 606 11.41 -21.85 -18.06
C ILE A 606 12.27 -20.99 -17.13
N HIS A 607 13.58 -21.04 -17.35
CA HIS A 607 14.55 -20.30 -16.56
C HIS A 607 14.54 -18.79 -16.88
N THR A 608 14.94 -17.95 -15.91
CA THR A 608 15.01 -16.49 -16.08
C THR A 608 15.85 -16.01 -17.25
N SER A 609 16.82 -16.81 -17.71
CA SER A 609 17.64 -16.51 -18.90
C SER A 609 16.83 -16.30 -20.17
N VAL A 610 15.67 -16.97 -20.32
CA VAL A 610 14.77 -16.82 -21.47
C VAL A 610 14.20 -15.40 -21.57
N TRP A 611 14.13 -14.70 -20.44
CA TRP A 611 13.59 -13.33 -20.36
C TRP A 611 14.68 -12.25 -20.51
N ALA A 612 15.97 -12.62 -20.50
CA ALA A 612 17.07 -11.67 -20.54
C ALA A 612 17.13 -10.94 -21.89
N GLY A 613 17.23 -9.60 -21.85
CA GLY A 613 17.31 -8.76 -23.05
C GLY A 613 15.99 -8.58 -23.83
N GLN A 614 14.90 -9.22 -23.41
CA GLN A 614 13.62 -9.20 -24.12
C GLN A 614 12.64 -8.14 -23.57
N LYS A 615 11.81 -7.56 -24.45
CA LYS A 615 10.74 -6.60 -24.08
C LYS A 615 9.37 -7.25 -24.29
N ARG A 616 8.33 -6.75 -23.58
CA ARG A 616 6.94 -7.27 -23.65
C ARG A 616 6.78 -8.73 -23.20
N LEU A 617 7.34 -9.06 -22.03
CA LEU A 617 7.41 -10.41 -21.46
C LEU A 617 6.06 -11.15 -21.39
N GLY A 618 4.94 -10.45 -21.14
CA GLY A 618 3.62 -11.09 -21.08
C GLY A 618 3.13 -11.65 -22.43
N GLN A 619 3.53 -11.05 -23.55
CA GLN A 619 3.26 -11.62 -24.88
C GLN A 619 4.27 -12.72 -25.17
N LEU A 620 5.56 -12.45 -24.95
CA LEU A 620 6.63 -13.44 -25.18
C LEU A 620 6.38 -14.75 -24.43
N ALA A 621 5.92 -14.69 -23.17
CA ALA A 621 5.64 -15.87 -22.37
C ALA A 621 4.59 -16.78 -23.02
N LYS A 622 3.55 -16.20 -23.66
CA LYS A 622 2.51 -16.96 -24.35
C LYS A 622 3.05 -17.64 -25.60
N TRP A 623 3.81 -16.89 -26.40
CA TRP A 623 4.44 -17.39 -27.62
C TRP A 623 5.47 -18.47 -27.32
N LYS A 624 6.32 -18.25 -26.32
CA LYS A 624 7.29 -19.25 -25.87
C LYS A 624 6.60 -20.49 -25.31
N THR A 625 5.48 -20.32 -24.61
CA THR A 625 4.68 -21.46 -24.15
C THR A 625 4.15 -22.28 -25.33
N ALA A 626 3.60 -21.62 -26.35
CA ALA A 626 3.09 -22.31 -27.54
C ALA A 626 4.21 -22.99 -28.35
N GLU A 627 5.37 -22.35 -28.47
CA GLU A 627 6.56 -22.91 -29.10
C GLU A 627 7.01 -24.21 -28.40
N GLU A 628 7.11 -24.21 -27.07
CA GLU A 628 7.52 -25.39 -26.30
C GLU A 628 6.45 -26.51 -26.34
N VAL A 629 5.16 -26.16 -26.37
CA VAL A 629 4.07 -27.14 -26.56
C VAL A 629 4.15 -27.78 -27.94
N ALA A 630 4.37 -26.98 -29.00
CA ALA A 630 4.54 -27.50 -30.35
C ALA A 630 5.80 -28.35 -30.49
N ALA A 631 6.91 -27.95 -29.84
CA ALA A 631 8.12 -28.75 -29.78
C ALA A 631 7.90 -30.11 -29.10
N LEU A 632 7.12 -30.14 -28.01
CA LEU A 632 6.73 -31.39 -27.36
C LEU A 632 5.89 -32.27 -28.30
N ILE A 633 4.92 -31.71 -29.01
CA ILE A 633 4.07 -32.47 -29.94
C ILE A 633 4.88 -33.04 -31.11
N ARG A 634 5.86 -32.29 -31.63
CA ARG A 634 6.81 -32.78 -32.64
C ARG A 634 7.69 -33.91 -32.13
N SER A 635 7.98 -33.94 -30.84
CA SER A 635 8.78 -35.02 -30.23
C SER A 635 7.98 -36.30 -29.96
N LEU A 636 6.65 -36.23 -29.97
CA LEU A 636 5.78 -37.38 -29.76
C LEU A 636 5.52 -38.11 -31.08
N PRO A 637 5.51 -39.46 -31.07
CA PRO A 637 5.09 -40.25 -32.23
C PRO A 637 3.61 -39.99 -32.53
N VAL A 638 3.20 -40.17 -33.79
CA VAL A 638 1.87 -39.76 -34.29
C VAL A 638 0.73 -40.43 -33.53
N GLU A 639 0.94 -41.63 -33.00
CA GLU A 639 -0.01 -42.39 -32.20
C GLU A 639 -0.29 -41.74 -30.83
N GLU A 640 0.70 -41.03 -30.27
CA GLU A 640 0.62 -40.36 -28.97
C GLU A 640 0.27 -38.87 -29.09
N GLN A 641 0.17 -38.34 -30.31
CA GLN A 641 -0.18 -36.95 -30.52
C GLN A 641 -1.62 -36.66 -30.03
N PRO A 642 -1.82 -35.53 -29.33
CA PRO A 642 -3.13 -35.21 -28.76
C PRO A 642 -4.12 -34.82 -29.87
N LYS A 643 -5.33 -35.40 -29.84
CA LYS A 643 -6.41 -34.96 -30.74
C LYS A 643 -7.01 -33.61 -30.35
N GLN A 644 -6.94 -33.26 -29.06
CA GLN A 644 -7.49 -32.01 -28.53
C GLN A 644 -6.54 -31.42 -27.49
N ILE A 645 -6.32 -30.11 -27.57
CA ILE A 645 -5.59 -29.32 -26.57
C ILE A 645 -6.57 -28.35 -25.92
N ILE A 646 -6.72 -28.46 -24.60
CA ILE A 646 -7.57 -27.56 -23.82
C ILE A 646 -6.70 -26.56 -23.09
N VAL A 647 -6.99 -25.28 -23.27
CA VAL A 647 -6.22 -24.21 -22.67
C VAL A 647 -7.03 -23.52 -21.58
N THR A 648 -6.43 -23.37 -20.40
CA THR A 648 -7.06 -22.74 -19.23
C THR A 648 -7.20 -21.23 -19.36
N ARG A 649 -6.36 -20.59 -20.19
CA ARG A 649 -6.37 -19.15 -20.43
C ARG A 649 -6.63 -18.88 -21.90
N LYS A 650 -7.69 -18.11 -22.20
CA LYS A 650 -8.08 -17.76 -23.58
C LYS A 650 -6.95 -17.12 -24.39
N GLY A 651 -6.08 -16.33 -23.75
CA GLY A 651 -4.99 -15.65 -24.43
C GLY A 651 -3.81 -16.52 -24.90
N MET A 652 -3.91 -17.85 -24.81
CA MET A 652 -2.96 -18.83 -25.31
C MET A 652 -3.46 -19.55 -26.57
N LEU A 653 -4.73 -19.38 -26.95
CA LEU A 653 -5.32 -20.01 -28.12
C LEU A 653 -4.58 -19.60 -29.40
N ASP A 654 -4.48 -18.29 -29.67
CA ASP A 654 -3.84 -17.79 -30.89
C ASP A 654 -2.36 -18.21 -31.05
N PRO A 655 -1.49 -18.09 -30.02
CA PRO A 655 -0.13 -18.59 -30.12
C PRO A 655 -0.06 -20.09 -30.44
N LEU A 656 -0.94 -20.91 -29.86
CA LEU A 656 -0.97 -22.35 -30.14
C LEU A 656 -1.48 -22.65 -31.55
N GLU A 657 -2.52 -21.96 -32.02
CA GLU A 657 -3.03 -22.10 -33.38
C GLU A 657 -1.95 -21.80 -34.42
N VAL A 658 -1.14 -20.75 -34.21
CA VAL A 658 -0.04 -20.38 -35.10
C VAL A 658 1.09 -21.43 -35.08
N HIS A 659 1.48 -21.92 -33.90
CA HIS A 659 2.59 -22.87 -33.77
C HIS A 659 2.21 -24.31 -34.14
N LEU A 660 0.92 -24.63 -34.23
CA LEU A 660 0.40 -25.96 -34.56
C LEU A 660 -0.23 -26.03 -35.96
N LEU A 661 0.08 -25.08 -36.86
CA LEU A 661 -0.35 -25.15 -38.27
C LEU A 661 0.12 -26.43 -38.97
N ASP A 662 1.26 -26.99 -38.54
CA ASP A 662 1.78 -28.28 -39.02
C ASP A 662 0.89 -29.48 -38.62
N PHE A 663 -0.04 -29.30 -37.67
CA PHE A 663 -0.88 -30.34 -37.08
C PHE A 663 -2.38 -29.99 -37.20
N PRO A 664 -2.96 -30.00 -38.42
CA PRO A 664 -4.33 -29.56 -38.67
C PRO A 664 -5.40 -30.41 -37.96
N ASN A 665 -5.05 -31.64 -37.55
CA ASN A 665 -5.96 -32.58 -36.88
C ASN A 665 -6.13 -32.30 -35.38
N ILE A 666 -5.33 -31.40 -34.80
CA ILE A 666 -5.35 -31.11 -33.37
C ILE A 666 -6.33 -29.97 -33.08
N VAL A 667 -7.41 -30.25 -32.36
CA VAL A 667 -8.42 -29.24 -32.01
C VAL A 667 -7.99 -28.46 -30.77
N ILE A 668 -7.86 -27.14 -30.89
CA ILE A 668 -7.53 -26.25 -29.77
C ILE A 668 -8.83 -25.67 -29.19
N LYS A 669 -9.07 -25.86 -27.87
CA LYS A 669 -10.26 -25.37 -27.16
C LYS A 669 -9.91 -24.53 -25.95
N GLY A 670 -10.69 -23.49 -25.68
CA GLY A 670 -10.63 -22.74 -24.42
C GLY A 670 -11.53 -23.37 -23.36
N SER A 671 -11.08 -23.44 -22.11
CA SER A 671 -11.93 -23.83 -20.98
C SER A 671 -12.65 -22.61 -20.38
N GLU A 672 -13.93 -22.79 -20.03
CA GLU A 672 -14.69 -21.82 -19.21
C GLU A 672 -14.50 -22.04 -17.71
N LEU A 673 -14.03 -23.23 -17.33
CA LEU A 673 -13.77 -23.61 -15.94
C LEU A 673 -12.41 -23.07 -15.49
N GLN A 674 -12.37 -22.41 -14.34
CA GLN A 674 -11.11 -21.97 -13.74
C GLN A 674 -10.45 -23.10 -12.95
N LEU A 675 -9.79 -24.01 -13.69
CA LEU A 675 -9.11 -25.15 -13.09
C LEU A 675 -7.88 -24.72 -12.26
N PRO A 676 -7.74 -25.18 -11.01
CA PRO A 676 -6.72 -24.71 -10.07
C PRO A 676 -5.32 -25.33 -10.29
N PHE A 677 -4.87 -25.58 -11.53
CA PHE A 677 -3.57 -26.21 -11.79
C PHE A 677 -2.37 -25.39 -11.27
N GLN A 678 -2.52 -24.08 -11.11
CA GLN A 678 -1.50 -23.25 -10.45
C GLN A 678 -1.21 -23.67 -9.01
N ALA A 679 -2.17 -24.30 -8.32
CA ALA A 679 -1.97 -24.81 -6.97
C ALA A 679 -1.05 -26.03 -6.94
N CYS A 680 -0.88 -26.73 -8.07
CA CYS A 680 0.06 -27.83 -8.20
C CYS A 680 1.50 -27.37 -7.93
N LEU A 681 1.85 -26.14 -8.30
CA LEU A 681 3.16 -25.53 -8.02
C LEU A 681 3.42 -25.33 -6.53
N LYS A 682 2.39 -25.40 -5.66
CA LYS A 682 2.53 -25.33 -4.20
C LYS A 682 2.92 -26.68 -3.58
N VAL A 683 2.88 -27.77 -4.36
CA VAL A 683 3.42 -29.07 -3.95
C VAL A 683 4.95 -28.96 -3.94
N GLU A 684 5.56 -29.32 -2.81
CA GLU A 684 6.99 -29.13 -2.55
C GLU A 684 7.87 -29.76 -3.63
N LYS A 685 7.51 -30.97 -4.09
CA LYS A 685 8.22 -31.69 -5.17
C LYS A 685 8.36 -30.85 -6.44
N PHE A 686 7.32 -30.08 -6.81
CA PHE A 686 7.33 -29.23 -8.00
C PHE A 686 7.93 -27.84 -7.73
N GLY A 687 7.57 -27.22 -6.61
CA GLY A 687 8.06 -25.89 -6.24
C GLY A 687 9.59 -25.84 -6.11
N ASP A 688 10.17 -26.81 -5.40
CA ASP A 688 11.62 -26.92 -5.22
C ASP A 688 12.34 -27.18 -6.53
N LEU A 689 11.79 -28.05 -7.37
CA LEU A 689 12.37 -28.40 -8.66
C LEU A 689 12.45 -27.16 -9.59
N ILE A 690 11.42 -26.33 -9.62
CA ILE A 690 11.37 -25.12 -10.46
C ILE A 690 12.30 -24.03 -9.93
N LEU A 691 12.39 -23.86 -8.61
CA LEU A 691 13.24 -22.83 -8.01
C LEU A 691 14.73 -23.19 -8.05
N LYS A 692 15.08 -24.47 -7.93
CA LYS A 692 16.47 -24.94 -7.99
C LYS A 692 17.00 -25.11 -9.43
N ALA A 693 16.12 -25.05 -10.43
CA ALA A 693 16.53 -25.21 -11.82
C ALA A 693 17.45 -24.07 -12.29
N THR A 694 18.62 -24.44 -12.77
CA THR A 694 19.62 -23.55 -13.35
C THR A 694 19.44 -23.34 -14.85
N GLU A 695 18.70 -24.23 -15.52
CA GLU A 695 18.48 -24.21 -16.96
C GLU A 695 17.05 -24.68 -17.35
N PRO A 696 16.58 -24.38 -18.58
CA PRO A 696 15.29 -24.86 -19.07
C PRO A 696 15.29 -26.37 -19.34
N GLN A 697 14.53 -27.14 -18.57
CA GLN A 697 14.44 -28.61 -18.69
C GLN A 697 12.99 -29.10 -18.69
N MET A 698 12.73 -30.24 -19.35
CA MET A 698 11.43 -30.93 -19.36
C MET A 698 11.46 -32.08 -18.36
N VAL A 699 10.46 -32.17 -17.48
CA VAL A 699 10.36 -33.24 -16.49
C VAL A 699 8.98 -33.89 -16.59
N MET A 700 8.95 -35.22 -16.66
CA MET A 700 7.71 -36.00 -16.76
C MET A 700 7.27 -36.50 -15.38
N PHE A 701 5.98 -36.44 -15.11
CA PHE A 701 5.34 -36.94 -13.90
C PHE A 701 4.03 -37.65 -14.22
N ASN A 702 3.49 -38.42 -13.27
CA ASN A 702 2.13 -38.94 -13.33
C ASN A 702 1.35 -38.44 -12.11
N LEU A 703 0.40 -37.52 -12.31
CA LEU A 703 -0.41 -36.92 -11.23
C LEU A 703 -1.43 -37.87 -10.61
N TYR A 704 -1.72 -39.00 -11.24
CA TYR A 704 -2.61 -40.02 -10.68
C TYR A 704 -1.87 -41.12 -9.94
N ASP A 705 -0.52 -41.11 -9.96
CA ASP A 705 0.29 -42.18 -9.39
C ASP A 705 -0.22 -43.56 -9.88
N ASP A 706 -0.85 -44.34 -9.01
CA ASP A 706 -1.40 -45.66 -9.30
C ASP A 706 -2.95 -45.74 -9.27
N TRP A 707 -3.66 -44.62 -9.11
CA TRP A 707 -5.12 -44.60 -8.92
C TRP A 707 -5.90 -45.25 -10.06
N LEU A 708 -5.38 -45.23 -11.28
CA LEU A 708 -6.05 -45.82 -12.45
C LEU A 708 -6.20 -47.35 -12.36
N LYS A 709 -5.52 -48.02 -11.41
CA LYS A 709 -5.72 -49.45 -11.12
C LYS A 709 -7.05 -49.72 -10.42
N SER A 710 -7.51 -48.80 -9.57
CA SER A 710 -8.68 -49.00 -8.71
C SER A 710 -9.89 -48.14 -9.08
N ILE A 711 -9.65 -46.99 -9.71
CA ILE A 711 -10.71 -46.04 -10.09
C ILE A 711 -10.61 -45.61 -11.54
N SER A 712 -11.74 -45.18 -12.11
CA SER A 712 -11.80 -44.64 -13.47
C SER A 712 -10.99 -43.34 -13.61
N SER A 713 -10.60 -43.00 -14.84
CA SER A 713 -9.94 -41.72 -15.12
C SER A 713 -10.81 -40.50 -14.77
N TYR A 714 -12.14 -40.61 -14.86
CA TYR A 714 -13.07 -39.53 -14.49
C TYR A 714 -13.01 -39.23 -13.00
N THR A 715 -13.10 -40.28 -12.17
CA THR A 715 -13.02 -40.15 -10.71
C THR A 715 -11.63 -39.73 -10.26
N ALA A 716 -10.57 -40.22 -10.90
CA ALA A 716 -9.19 -39.78 -10.64
C ALA A 716 -9.00 -38.28 -10.93
N PHE A 717 -9.55 -37.79 -12.03
CA PHE A 717 -9.53 -36.36 -12.37
C PHE A 717 -10.29 -35.53 -11.33
N SER A 718 -11.49 -35.97 -10.94
CA SER A 718 -12.30 -35.29 -9.92
C SER A 718 -11.57 -35.20 -8.57
N ARG A 719 -10.96 -36.30 -8.12
CA ARG A 719 -10.10 -36.34 -6.93
C ARG A 719 -8.95 -35.34 -7.02
N LEU A 720 -8.23 -35.32 -8.14
CA LEU A 720 -7.14 -34.37 -8.36
C LEU A 720 -7.60 -32.91 -8.26
N ILE A 721 -8.73 -32.57 -8.91
CA ILE A 721 -9.27 -31.20 -8.85
C ILE A 721 -9.66 -30.82 -7.43
N LEU A 722 -10.28 -31.73 -6.67
CA LEU A 722 -10.64 -31.49 -5.28
C LEU A 722 -9.41 -31.20 -4.41
N ILE A 723 -8.33 -31.99 -4.57
CA ILE A 723 -7.05 -31.78 -3.88
C ILE A 723 -6.44 -30.43 -4.25
N LEU A 724 -6.32 -30.13 -5.54
CA LEU A 724 -5.73 -28.88 -6.02
C LEU A 724 -6.55 -27.66 -5.59
N LYS A 725 -7.88 -27.77 -5.56
CA LYS A 725 -8.76 -26.70 -5.08
C LYS A 725 -8.59 -26.46 -3.58
N ALA A 726 -8.51 -27.53 -2.78
CA ALA A 726 -8.22 -27.42 -1.35
C ALA A 726 -6.86 -26.77 -1.09
N LEU A 727 -5.81 -27.16 -1.82
CA LEU A 727 -4.47 -26.53 -1.76
C LEU A 727 -4.47 -25.06 -2.24
N HIS A 728 -5.35 -24.72 -3.17
CA HIS A 728 -5.53 -23.34 -3.63
C HIS A 728 -6.12 -22.47 -2.51
N VAL A 729 -7.17 -22.97 -1.87
CA VAL A 729 -7.96 -22.31 -0.81
C VAL A 729 -7.17 -22.20 0.49
N ASN A 730 -6.71 -23.33 1.04
CA ASN A 730 -5.97 -23.40 2.30
C ASN A 730 -4.90 -24.50 2.21
N ASN A 731 -3.68 -24.08 1.88
CA ASN A 731 -2.55 -24.98 1.64
C ASN A 731 -2.21 -25.82 2.89
N ASP A 732 -2.11 -25.18 4.06
CA ASP A 732 -1.67 -25.83 5.29
C ASP A 732 -2.63 -26.93 5.72
N ARG A 733 -3.93 -26.62 5.75
CA ARG A 733 -4.95 -27.58 6.21
C ARG A 733 -5.22 -28.69 5.19
N ALA A 734 -5.12 -28.39 3.89
CA ALA A 734 -5.17 -29.43 2.87
C ALA A 734 -4.00 -30.42 3.00
N LYS A 735 -2.77 -29.94 3.24
CA LYS A 735 -1.60 -30.81 3.48
C LYS A 735 -1.76 -31.69 4.72
N MET A 736 -2.32 -31.14 5.81
CA MET A 736 -2.63 -31.91 7.03
C MET A 736 -3.65 -33.02 6.78
N ILE A 737 -4.67 -32.76 5.95
CA ILE A 737 -5.67 -33.77 5.58
C ILE A 737 -5.05 -34.86 4.70
N LEU A 738 -4.17 -34.50 3.77
CA LEU A 738 -3.53 -35.46 2.86
C LEU A 738 -2.57 -36.41 3.59
N LYS A 739 -1.79 -35.89 4.54
CA LYS A 739 -0.85 -36.70 5.33
C LYS A 739 -1.26 -36.65 6.80
N PRO A 740 -2.31 -37.39 7.23
CA PRO A 740 -2.84 -37.31 8.59
C PRO A 740 -2.04 -38.14 9.60
N ASP A 741 -1.27 -39.13 9.16
CA ASP A 741 -0.43 -40.03 9.99
C ASP A 741 0.97 -40.22 9.39
N LYS A 742 1.98 -40.61 10.20
CA LYS A 742 3.34 -40.93 9.70
C LYS A 742 3.38 -42.22 8.88
N THR A 743 2.42 -43.11 9.10
CA THR A 743 2.27 -44.39 8.40
C THR A 743 1.90 -44.20 6.93
N THR A 744 1.26 -43.07 6.57
CA THR A 744 0.89 -42.75 5.20
C THR A 744 2.09 -42.18 4.44
N ILE A 745 2.94 -43.10 3.99
CA ILE A 745 4.11 -42.77 3.20
C ILE A 745 3.73 -42.35 1.78
N THR A 746 4.44 -41.34 1.27
CA THR A 746 4.47 -41.03 -0.16
C THR A 746 5.68 -41.75 -0.74
N GLU A 747 5.45 -42.67 -1.67
CA GLU A 747 6.55 -43.34 -2.37
C GLU A 747 7.41 -42.33 -3.13
N VAL A 748 8.70 -42.65 -3.33
CA VAL A 748 9.67 -41.71 -3.93
C VAL A 748 9.25 -41.29 -5.35
N HIS A 749 8.66 -42.22 -6.10
CA HIS A 749 8.16 -41.97 -7.45
C HIS A 749 6.74 -41.40 -7.48
N HIS A 750 6.00 -41.48 -6.36
CA HIS A 750 4.66 -40.91 -6.22
C HIS A 750 4.67 -39.43 -5.83
N ILE A 751 3.55 -38.76 -6.05
CA ILE A 751 3.32 -37.36 -5.63
C ILE A 751 2.40 -37.32 -4.43
N TRP A 752 1.35 -38.14 -4.44
CA TRP A 752 0.35 -38.20 -3.40
C TRP A 752 0.62 -39.36 -2.43
N PRO A 753 0.06 -39.30 -1.20
CA PRO A 753 0.19 -40.37 -0.23
C PRO A 753 -0.45 -41.66 -0.74
N THR A 754 0.19 -42.80 -0.51
CA THR A 754 -0.37 -44.11 -0.86
C THR A 754 -1.43 -44.46 0.19
N LEU A 755 -2.71 -44.41 -0.21
CA LEU A 755 -3.88 -44.64 0.65
C LEU A 755 -4.81 -45.71 0.03
N THR A 756 -5.55 -46.40 0.89
CA THR A 756 -6.62 -47.32 0.47
C THR A 756 -7.83 -46.54 -0.08
N ASN A 757 -8.71 -47.20 -0.83
CA ASN A 757 -9.90 -46.55 -1.40
C ASN A 757 -10.83 -45.98 -0.31
N ASP A 758 -11.00 -46.66 0.81
CA ASP A 758 -11.86 -46.20 1.92
C ASP A 758 -11.27 -44.98 2.64
N GLU A 759 -9.95 -44.92 2.76
CA GLU A 759 -9.24 -43.74 3.28
C GLU A 759 -9.36 -42.55 2.32
N TRP A 760 -9.24 -42.79 1.01
CA TRP A 760 -9.44 -41.76 0.01
C TRP A 760 -10.83 -41.13 0.08
N ILE A 761 -11.89 -41.92 0.33
CA ILE A 761 -13.26 -41.38 0.50
C ILE A 761 -13.32 -40.43 1.70
N LYS A 762 -12.71 -40.78 2.84
CA LYS A 762 -12.68 -39.92 4.04
C LYS A 762 -11.89 -38.63 3.79
N VAL A 763 -10.77 -38.73 3.08
CA VAL A 763 -9.93 -37.58 2.68
C VAL A 763 -10.71 -36.66 1.74
N GLU A 764 -11.38 -37.21 0.71
CA GLU A 764 -12.18 -36.44 -0.24
C GLU A 764 -13.31 -35.66 0.45
N VAL A 765 -14.05 -36.29 1.36
CA VAL A 765 -15.09 -35.60 2.15
C VAL A 765 -14.48 -34.45 2.95
N SER A 766 -13.35 -34.68 3.62
CA SER A 766 -12.66 -33.66 4.41
C SER A 766 -12.17 -32.48 3.57
N LEU A 767 -11.66 -32.74 2.36
CA LEU A 767 -11.22 -31.69 1.43
C LEU A 767 -12.41 -30.88 0.88
N LYS A 768 -13.53 -31.54 0.56
CA LYS A 768 -14.77 -30.88 0.15
C LYS A 768 -15.27 -29.92 1.22
N ASP A 769 -15.35 -30.39 2.47
CA ASP A 769 -15.86 -29.59 3.58
C ASP A 769 -14.96 -28.39 3.88
N LEU A 770 -13.64 -28.54 3.70
CA LEU A 770 -12.69 -27.43 3.80
C LEU A 770 -12.94 -26.33 2.76
N ILE A 771 -13.20 -26.70 1.51
CA ILE A 771 -13.47 -25.75 0.42
C ILE A 771 -14.78 -25.01 0.69
N LEU A 772 -15.83 -25.74 1.08
CA LEU A 772 -17.14 -25.16 1.37
C LEU A 772 -17.10 -24.24 2.59
N ALA A 773 -16.40 -24.64 3.66
CA ALA A 773 -16.26 -23.81 4.86
C ALA A 773 -15.55 -22.48 4.57
N ASP A 774 -14.51 -22.47 3.73
CA ASP A 774 -13.83 -21.23 3.32
C ASP A 774 -14.74 -20.34 2.45
N TYR A 775 -15.49 -20.95 1.52
CA TYR A 775 -16.47 -20.24 0.71
C TYR A 775 -17.55 -19.59 1.58
N GLY A 776 -18.11 -20.35 2.53
CA GLY A 776 -19.11 -19.87 3.47
C GLY A 776 -18.59 -18.73 4.34
N LYS A 777 -17.34 -18.82 4.82
CA LYS A 777 -16.71 -17.76 5.62
C LYS A 777 -16.42 -16.49 4.81
N LYS A 778 -15.97 -16.60 3.57
CA LYS A 778 -15.66 -15.44 2.72
C LYS A 778 -16.91 -14.68 2.28
N ASN A 779 -17.98 -15.41 1.99
CA ASN A 779 -19.23 -14.82 1.49
C ASN A 779 -20.29 -14.64 2.58
N ASN A 780 -19.99 -15.00 3.84
CA ASN A 780 -20.93 -15.04 4.96
C ASN A 780 -22.21 -15.84 4.62
N VAL A 781 -22.04 -17.02 4.01
CA VAL A 781 -23.14 -17.92 3.61
C VAL A 781 -23.07 -19.21 4.43
N ASN A 782 -24.21 -19.70 4.90
CA ASN A 782 -24.30 -21.01 5.52
C ASN A 782 -24.17 -22.11 4.45
N VAL A 783 -23.16 -22.98 4.56
CA VAL A 783 -22.87 -24.04 3.58
C VAL A 783 -24.02 -25.02 3.38
N ALA A 784 -24.89 -25.18 4.38
CA ALA A 784 -26.06 -26.06 4.31
C ALA A 784 -27.14 -25.56 3.34
N SER A 785 -27.13 -24.27 2.97
CA SER A 785 -28.11 -23.70 2.02
C SER A 785 -27.71 -23.88 0.55
N LEU A 786 -26.58 -24.53 0.26
CA LEU A 786 -26.07 -24.74 -1.10
C LEU A 786 -26.66 -25.99 -1.73
N THR A 787 -27.06 -25.89 -3.00
CA THR A 787 -27.50 -27.03 -3.82
C THR A 787 -26.33 -27.88 -4.31
N GLN A 788 -26.57 -29.13 -4.71
CA GLN A 788 -25.51 -30.01 -5.22
C GLN A 788 -24.85 -29.49 -6.51
N SER A 789 -25.61 -28.81 -7.37
CA SER A 789 -25.07 -28.12 -8.54
C SER A 789 -24.15 -26.97 -8.14
N GLU A 790 -24.54 -26.14 -7.18
CA GLU A 790 -23.70 -25.04 -6.69
C GLU A 790 -22.43 -25.55 -6.02
N ILE A 791 -22.52 -26.63 -5.22
CA ILE A 791 -21.34 -27.27 -4.61
C ILE A 791 -20.37 -27.76 -5.69
N ARG A 792 -20.88 -28.47 -6.71
CA ARG A 792 -20.07 -28.93 -7.83
C ARG A 792 -19.41 -27.77 -8.55
N ASP A 793 -20.16 -26.72 -8.83
CA ASP A 793 -19.70 -25.57 -9.60
C ASP A 793 -18.67 -24.74 -8.79
N ILE A 794 -18.82 -24.62 -7.47
CA ILE A 794 -17.83 -24.03 -6.55
C ILE A 794 -16.51 -24.83 -6.58
N ILE A 795 -16.58 -26.16 -6.52
CA ILE A 795 -15.41 -27.04 -6.57
C ILE A 795 -14.69 -26.90 -7.92
N LEU A 796 -15.45 -26.89 -9.02
CA LEU A 796 -14.93 -26.72 -10.38
C LEU A 796 -14.45 -25.29 -10.68
N GLY A 797 -14.73 -24.33 -9.77
CA GLY A 797 -14.21 -22.97 -9.82
C GLY A 797 -15.02 -22.00 -10.66
N MET A 798 -16.32 -22.24 -10.80
CA MET A 798 -17.25 -21.23 -11.32
C MET A 798 -17.54 -20.17 -10.26
N GLU A 799 -17.69 -18.92 -10.69
CA GLU A 799 -18.13 -17.83 -9.82
C GLU A 799 -19.64 -17.88 -9.70
N ILE A 800 -20.15 -18.15 -8.50
CA ILE A 800 -21.58 -18.18 -8.20
C ILE A 800 -21.90 -17.02 -7.26
N SER A 801 -23.01 -16.34 -7.51
CA SER A 801 -23.52 -15.33 -6.59
C SER A 801 -23.97 -15.96 -5.26
N ALA A 802 -23.81 -15.22 -4.17
CA ALA A 802 -24.30 -15.67 -2.87
C ALA A 802 -25.83 -15.88 -2.93
N PRO A 803 -26.37 -16.99 -2.40
CA PRO A 803 -27.80 -17.24 -2.38
C PRO A 803 -28.54 -16.17 -1.56
N SER A 804 -29.77 -15.84 -1.97
CA SER A 804 -30.58 -14.78 -1.35
C SER A 804 -30.88 -15.05 0.13
N ALA A 805 -31.00 -13.97 0.93
CA ALA A 805 -31.28 -14.06 2.37
C ALA A 805 -32.55 -14.86 2.72
N GLN A 806 -33.56 -14.81 1.85
CA GLN A 806 -34.80 -15.58 2.02
C GLN A 806 -34.59 -17.10 1.91
N ARG A 807 -33.73 -17.56 0.99
CA ARG A 807 -33.35 -18.99 0.90
C ARG A 807 -32.57 -19.45 2.13
N GLN A 808 -31.74 -18.58 2.69
CA GLN A 808 -30.95 -18.88 3.88
C GLN A 808 -31.87 -19.14 5.10
N GLN A 809 -32.91 -18.31 5.28
CA GLN A 809 -33.90 -18.48 6.35
C GLN A 809 -34.70 -19.77 6.21
N ILE A 810 -35.14 -20.13 4.99
CA ILE A 810 -35.90 -21.37 4.75
C ILE A 810 -35.06 -22.60 5.10
N ALA A 811 -33.80 -22.63 4.67
CA ALA A 811 -32.89 -23.74 4.97
C ALA A 811 -32.58 -23.86 6.48
N GLU A 812 -32.54 -22.73 7.20
CA GLU A 812 -32.33 -22.71 8.65
C GLU A 812 -33.54 -23.25 9.42
N ILE A 813 -34.76 -22.94 8.96
CA ILE A 813 -36.01 -23.49 9.49
C ILE A 813 -36.12 -25.00 9.24
N GLU A 814 -35.81 -25.47 8.03
CA GLU A 814 -35.80 -26.91 7.71
C GLU A 814 -34.78 -27.70 8.54
N LYS A 815 -33.61 -27.10 8.80
CA LYS A 815 -32.58 -27.71 9.64
C LYS A 815 -33.05 -27.85 11.09
N GLN A 816 -33.67 -26.82 11.66
CA GLN A 816 -34.26 -26.89 13.00
C GLN A 816 -35.38 -27.94 13.09
N ALA A 817 -36.18 -28.09 12.03
CA ALA A 817 -37.21 -29.14 11.94
C ALA A 817 -36.62 -30.57 11.85
N LYS A 818 -35.46 -30.75 11.20
CA LYS A 818 -34.74 -32.03 11.17
C LYS A 818 -34.06 -32.36 12.49
N ASP A 819 -33.38 -31.40 13.11
CA ASP A 819 -32.65 -31.62 14.38
C ASP A 819 -33.62 -31.96 15.54
N SER A 820 -34.85 -31.45 15.50
CA SER A 820 -35.91 -31.82 16.45
C SER A 820 -36.50 -33.23 16.24
N SER A 821 -36.30 -33.84 15.06
CA SER A 821 -36.80 -35.18 14.74
C SER A 821 -35.84 -36.33 15.08
N GLN A 822 -34.56 -36.05 15.43
CA GLN A 822 -33.51 -37.04 15.66
C GLN A 822 -33.00 -37.12 17.14
N LEU A 823 -33.88 -37.06 18.13
CA LEU A 823 -33.51 -37.39 19.52
C LEU A 823 -33.73 -38.90 19.77
N THR A 824 -32.76 -39.73 19.42
CA THR A 824 -32.72 -41.14 19.86
C THR A 824 -31.83 -41.28 21.09
N ALA A 825 -32.42 -41.64 22.23
CA ALA A 825 -31.70 -41.89 23.48
C ALA A 825 -30.80 -43.13 23.34
N THR A 826 -29.51 -43.02 23.66
CA THR A 826 -28.56 -44.15 23.63
C THR A 826 -28.36 -44.68 25.05
N THR A 827 -28.72 -45.95 25.27
CA THR A 827 -28.45 -46.68 26.51
C THR A 827 -27.06 -47.31 26.45
N THR A 828 -26.21 -47.02 27.43
CA THR A 828 -24.91 -47.67 27.59
C THR A 828 -24.89 -48.49 28.88
N GLU A 829 -24.55 -49.77 28.77
CA GLU A 829 -24.39 -50.69 29.91
C GLU A 829 -22.92 -50.76 30.28
N THR A 830 -22.57 -50.39 31.51
CA THR A 830 -21.19 -50.48 32.04
C THR A 830 -21.17 -51.28 33.33
N VAL A 831 -20.13 -52.09 33.51
CA VAL A 831 -19.97 -52.98 34.68
C VAL A 831 -18.90 -52.41 35.59
N ASN A 832 -19.22 -52.21 36.87
CA ASN A 832 -18.26 -51.70 37.83
C ASN A 832 -17.28 -52.81 38.28
N LYS A 833 -16.18 -52.46 38.95
CA LYS A 833 -15.11 -53.41 39.37
C LYS A 833 -15.57 -54.58 40.27
N HIS A 834 -16.82 -54.53 40.75
CA HIS A 834 -17.49 -55.56 41.56
C HIS A 834 -18.51 -56.41 40.80
N GLY A 835 -18.69 -56.23 39.49
CA GLY A 835 -19.57 -57.06 38.65
C GLY A 835 -21.01 -56.56 38.48
N ASP A 836 -21.38 -55.44 39.11
CA ASP A 836 -22.73 -54.87 38.97
C ASP A 836 -22.90 -54.08 37.67
N LYS A 837 -23.99 -54.37 36.94
CA LYS A 837 -24.36 -53.74 35.67
C LYS A 837 -25.11 -52.42 35.91
N ILE A 838 -24.53 -51.31 35.47
CA ILE A 838 -25.14 -49.97 35.47
C ILE A 838 -25.58 -49.65 34.05
N ILE A 839 -26.88 -49.45 33.84
CA ILE A 839 -27.46 -49.03 32.56
C ILE A 839 -27.71 -47.52 32.63
N THR A 840 -26.97 -46.73 31.86
CA THR A 840 -27.12 -45.28 31.78
C THR A 840 -27.74 -44.90 30.43
N THR A 841 -28.97 -44.38 30.48
CA THR A 841 -29.68 -43.84 29.31
C THR A 841 -29.28 -42.38 29.11
N THR A 842 -28.54 -42.08 28.04
CA THR A 842 -28.04 -40.73 27.76
C THR A 842 -28.86 -40.11 26.63
N THR A 843 -29.46 -38.95 26.91
CA THR A 843 -30.37 -38.25 25.96
C THR A 843 -29.75 -37.03 25.29
N SER A 844 -28.52 -36.61 25.66
CA SER A 844 -27.89 -35.39 25.12
C SER A 844 -26.65 -35.71 24.25
N SER A 845 -26.59 -35.11 23.05
CA SER A 845 -25.44 -35.25 22.13
C SER A 845 -24.21 -34.43 22.56
N TYR A 846 -24.38 -33.53 23.53
CA TYR A 846 -23.33 -32.63 24.03
C TYR A 846 -22.26 -33.37 24.83
N GLU A 847 -22.66 -34.35 25.65
CA GLU A 847 -21.71 -35.13 26.46
C GLU A 847 -20.95 -36.17 25.62
N THR A 848 -21.54 -36.71 24.55
CA THR A 848 -20.87 -37.67 23.66
C THR A 848 -19.71 -37.02 22.89
N GLN A 849 -19.80 -35.73 22.53
CA GLN A 849 -18.67 -34.98 21.96
C GLN A 849 -17.58 -34.70 23.00
N THR A 850 -17.96 -34.55 24.26
CA THR A 850 -17.03 -34.23 25.35
C THR A 850 -16.18 -35.44 25.75
N PHE A 851 -16.71 -36.66 25.62
CA PHE A 851 -15.99 -37.91 25.89
C PHE A 851 -15.08 -38.42 24.75
N ALA A 852 -15.19 -37.88 23.53
CA ALA A 852 -14.27 -38.19 22.41
C ALA A 852 -12.91 -37.45 22.50
N SER A 853 -12.66 -36.71 23.57
CA SER A 853 -11.52 -35.79 23.72
C SER A 853 -10.26 -36.44 24.33
N LYS A 854 -9.85 -37.63 23.87
CA LYS A 854 -8.41 -37.94 23.93
C LYS A 854 -7.74 -37.04 22.90
N THR A 855 -7.00 -36.05 23.38
CA THR A 855 -6.19 -35.13 22.55
C THR A 855 -5.16 -35.93 21.76
N GLU A 856 -5.55 -36.42 20.58
CA GLU A 856 -4.72 -37.13 19.60
C GLU A 856 -3.45 -36.31 19.30
N TRP A 857 -2.35 -36.67 19.96
CA TRP A 857 -1.06 -35.99 19.79
C TRP A 857 -0.48 -36.22 18.39
N ARG A 858 -0.92 -37.28 17.68
CA ARG A 858 -0.47 -37.65 16.33
C ARG A 858 -0.86 -36.60 15.30
N ILE A 859 -2.14 -36.20 15.29
CA ILE A 859 -2.66 -35.14 14.40
C ILE A 859 -1.87 -33.84 14.59
N ARG A 860 -1.58 -33.47 15.85
CA ARG A 860 -0.78 -32.28 16.15
C ARG A 860 0.69 -32.41 15.77
N ALA A 861 1.30 -33.58 15.97
CA ALA A 861 2.68 -33.84 15.55
C ALA A 861 2.89 -33.62 14.05
N ILE A 862 1.88 -33.99 13.27
CA ILE A 862 1.89 -33.85 11.80
C ILE A 862 1.56 -32.44 11.36
N SER A 863 0.67 -31.77 12.07
CA SER A 863 0.42 -30.35 11.86
C SER A 863 1.69 -29.52 12.13
N ALA A 864 2.49 -29.93 13.12
CA ALA A 864 3.75 -29.28 13.49
C ALA A 864 4.85 -29.41 12.41
N THR A 865 4.87 -30.47 11.59
CA THR A 865 5.88 -30.60 10.51
C THR A 865 5.76 -29.48 9.46
N ASN A 866 4.56 -28.92 9.30
CA ASN A 866 4.27 -27.85 8.36
C ASN A 866 4.56 -26.44 8.92
N LEU A 867 5.03 -26.31 10.17
CA LEU A 867 5.32 -25.01 10.79
C LEU A 867 6.39 -24.20 10.04
N HIS A 868 7.29 -24.88 9.33
CA HIS A 868 8.31 -24.22 8.52
C HIS A 868 7.70 -23.32 7.42
N LEU A 869 6.50 -23.63 6.90
CA LEU A 869 5.82 -22.84 5.87
C LEU A 869 5.43 -21.44 6.39
N ARG A 870 5.08 -21.33 7.67
CA ARG A 870 4.70 -20.06 8.30
C ARG A 870 5.87 -19.09 8.47
N THR A 871 7.10 -19.62 8.45
CA THR A 871 8.31 -18.79 8.54
C THR A 871 8.57 -17.93 7.30
N ASN A 872 7.82 -18.16 6.20
CA ASN A 872 7.88 -17.33 5.01
C ASN A 872 7.17 -15.98 5.20
N HIS A 873 6.18 -15.90 6.09
CA HIS A 873 5.39 -14.70 6.36
C HIS A 873 5.49 -14.34 7.85
N ILE A 874 6.45 -13.47 8.19
CA ILE A 874 6.71 -13.05 9.57
C ILE A 874 6.35 -11.57 9.71
N TYR A 875 5.44 -11.26 10.62
CA TYR A 875 5.04 -9.92 11.00
C TYR A 875 5.71 -9.54 12.33
N VAL A 876 6.26 -8.34 12.42
CA VAL A 876 6.84 -7.82 13.66
C VAL A 876 6.04 -6.58 14.05
N SER A 877 5.37 -6.63 15.19
CA SER A 877 4.67 -5.48 15.76
C SER A 877 5.61 -4.80 16.76
N SER A 878 6.13 -3.64 16.33
CA SER A 878 6.95 -2.74 17.14
C SER A 878 6.20 -1.44 17.41
N ASP A 879 6.46 -0.83 18.56
CA ASP A 879 6.02 0.54 18.89
C ASP A 879 6.96 1.58 18.23
N ASP A 880 6.55 2.85 18.26
CA ASP A 880 7.37 3.96 17.74
C ASP A 880 8.73 4.05 18.46
N ILE A 881 9.74 4.54 17.73
CA ILE A 881 11.13 4.58 18.20
C ILE A 881 11.24 5.56 19.38
N LYS A 882 11.38 5.04 20.60
CA LYS A 882 11.74 5.83 21.78
C LYS A 882 13.25 6.04 21.81
N GLU A 883 13.70 7.29 21.92
CA GLU A 883 15.14 7.64 21.93
C GLU A 883 15.89 7.04 23.13
N THR A 884 15.18 6.73 24.22
CA THR A 884 15.73 6.23 25.48
C THR A 884 15.59 4.71 25.66
N GLY A 885 14.92 4.00 24.75
CA GLY A 885 14.63 2.57 24.88
C GLY A 885 15.65 1.66 24.18
N TYR A 886 15.92 0.49 24.77
CA TYR A 886 16.74 -0.54 24.15
C TYR A 886 16.07 -1.13 22.90
N ARG A 887 16.88 -1.47 21.90
CA ARG A 887 16.45 -2.12 20.65
C ARG A 887 16.95 -3.55 20.59
N TYR A 888 16.06 -4.51 20.45
CA TYR A 888 16.40 -5.93 20.45
C TYR A 888 16.50 -6.46 19.01
N ILE A 889 17.61 -7.10 18.67
CA ILE A 889 17.82 -7.71 17.36
C ILE A 889 17.79 -9.22 17.50
N LEU A 890 16.78 -9.85 16.90
CA LEU A 890 16.60 -11.29 16.89
C LEU A 890 17.07 -11.88 15.54
N PRO A 891 18.03 -12.82 15.54
CA PRO A 891 18.46 -13.52 14.32
C PRO A 891 17.35 -14.37 13.72
N LYS A 892 17.15 -14.28 12.40
CA LYS A 892 16.11 -15.09 11.74
C LYS A 892 16.39 -16.60 11.81
N ASN A 893 17.65 -17.03 11.89
CA ASN A 893 17.99 -18.45 11.98
C ASN A 893 17.46 -19.07 13.28
N ILE A 894 17.65 -18.39 14.42
CA ILE A 894 17.10 -18.79 15.72
C ILE A 894 15.58 -18.80 15.65
N LEU A 895 14.97 -17.71 15.18
CA LEU A 895 13.51 -17.60 15.12
C LEU A 895 12.88 -18.72 14.28
N LYS A 896 13.42 -18.97 13.08
CA LYS A 896 12.96 -20.06 12.21
C LYS A 896 13.04 -21.41 12.91
N LYS A 897 14.16 -21.71 13.56
CA LYS A 897 14.33 -22.97 14.28
C LYS A 897 13.40 -23.06 15.49
N PHE A 898 13.21 -21.98 16.24
CA PHE A 898 12.30 -21.90 17.38
C PHE A 898 10.83 -22.17 16.98
N ILE A 899 10.40 -21.64 15.82
CA ILE A 899 9.07 -21.94 15.27
C ILE A 899 8.97 -23.41 14.85
N ILE A 900 9.99 -23.96 14.18
CA ILE A 900 9.97 -25.36 13.70
C ILE A 900 9.88 -26.37 14.86
N ILE A 901 10.51 -26.09 16.00
CA ILE A 901 10.50 -27.01 17.15
C ILE A 901 9.24 -26.89 18.02
N SER A 902 8.33 -25.97 17.73
CA SER A 902 7.16 -25.68 18.55
C SER A 902 5.93 -26.54 18.24
N ASP A 903 4.87 -26.42 19.04
CA ASP A 903 3.55 -26.97 18.76
C ASP A 903 2.55 -25.84 18.44
N LEU A 904 1.52 -26.16 17.65
CA LEU A 904 0.49 -25.19 17.29
C LEU A 904 -0.43 -24.79 18.44
N ARG A 905 -0.56 -25.65 19.46
CA ARG A 905 -1.51 -25.45 20.57
C ARG A 905 -0.80 -25.29 21.90
N THR A 906 0.18 -26.14 22.18
CA THR A 906 0.97 -26.09 23.40
C THR A 906 2.08 -25.07 23.29
N GLN A 907 2.16 -24.16 24.25
CA GLN A 907 3.19 -23.14 24.28
C GLN A 907 4.55 -23.71 24.69
N ILE A 908 5.63 -23.16 24.12
CA ILE A 908 7.03 -23.44 24.51
C ILE A 908 7.75 -22.12 24.78
N ALA A 909 8.72 -22.11 25.69
CA ALA A 909 9.55 -20.95 26.02
C ALA A 909 11.06 -21.21 25.85
N GLY A 910 11.84 -20.17 25.63
CA GLY A 910 13.30 -20.20 25.71
C GLY A 910 13.84 -18.91 26.35
N TYR A 911 14.89 -19.01 27.14
CA TYR A 911 15.58 -17.85 27.71
C TYR A 911 16.49 -17.19 26.68
N LEU A 912 16.50 -15.86 26.64
CA LEU A 912 17.25 -15.04 25.71
C LEU A 912 18.54 -14.53 26.36
N TYR A 913 19.66 -14.74 25.69
CA TYR A 913 20.96 -14.20 26.10
C TYR A 913 21.60 -13.45 24.94
N GLY A 914 22.28 -12.35 25.25
CA GLY A 914 22.87 -11.51 24.22
C GLY A 914 23.91 -10.55 24.76
N VAL A 915 24.42 -9.72 23.85
CA VAL A 915 25.44 -8.71 24.13
C VAL A 915 25.09 -7.45 23.34
N SER A 916 25.47 -6.29 23.86
CA SER A 916 25.44 -5.05 23.08
C SER A 916 26.66 -4.96 22.16
N PRO A 917 26.51 -4.55 20.90
CA PRO A 917 27.65 -4.27 20.05
C PRO A 917 28.52 -3.17 20.66
N PRO A 918 29.86 -3.23 20.51
CA PRO A 918 30.79 -2.30 21.16
C PRO A 918 30.53 -0.84 20.75
N ASP A 919 30.02 -0.64 19.53
CA ASP A 919 29.73 0.68 18.97
C ASP A 919 28.45 1.31 19.54
N ASN A 920 27.52 0.52 20.10
CA ASN A 920 26.23 1.05 20.55
C ASN A 920 25.61 0.24 21.71
N PRO A 921 25.63 0.75 22.95
CA PRO A 921 25.09 0.05 24.13
C PRO A 921 23.56 0.00 24.16
N GLN A 922 22.86 0.82 23.38
CA GLN A 922 21.39 0.83 23.30
C GLN A 922 20.83 -0.31 22.45
N ILE A 923 21.68 -0.98 21.68
CA ILE A 923 21.29 -2.14 20.87
C ILE A 923 21.61 -3.41 21.67
N LYS A 924 20.68 -4.36 21.67
CA LYS A 924 20.80 -5.67 22.32
C LYS A 924 20.67 -6.75 21.26
N GLU A 925 21.79 -7.38 20.92
CA GLU A 925 21.81 -8.47 19.94
C GLU A 925 21.61 -9.81 20.64
N ILE A 926 20.52 -10.49 20.32
CA ILE A 926 20.24 -11.83 20.87
C ILE A 926 21.16 -12.82 20.17
N ARG A 927 22.09 -13.42 20.93
CA ARG A 927 23.10 -14.36 20.40
C ARG A 927 22.75 -15.81 20.71
N CYS A 928 22.08 -16.05 21.84
CA CYS A 928 21.77 -17.39 22.31
C CYS A 928 20.33 -17.50 22.80
N VAL A 929 19.67 -18.62 22.46
CA VAL A 929 18.41 -19.05 23.08
C VAL A 929 18.62 -20.35 23.83
N VAL A 930 18.37 -20.34 25.13
CA VAL A 930 18.49 -21.52 25.99
C VAL A 930 17.11 -22.13 26.19
N LEU A 931 16.97 -23.43 25.89
CA LEU A 931 15.74 -24.18 26.13
C LEU A 931 15.86 -24.98 27.42
N PRO A 932 15.27 -24.52 28.54
CA PRO A 932 15.25 -25.28 29.78
C PRO A 932 14.32 -26.50 29.67
N PRO A 933 14.45 -27.49 30.58
CA PRO A 933 13.38 -28.44 30.87
C PRO A 933 12.05 -27.69 31.05
N GLN A 934 10.97 -28.05 30.35
CA GLN A 934 9.70 -27.33 30.46
C GLN A 934 8.51 -28.18 30.03
N TRP A 935 7.32 -27.80 30.48
CA TRP A 935 6.05 -28.28 29.94
C TRP A 935 5.05 -27.12 29.84
N GLY A 936 4.09 -27.21 28.92
CA GLY A 936 3.22 -26.11 28.57
C GLY A 936 1.77 -26.54 28.41
N THR A 937 0.87 -25.60 28.62
CA THR A 937 -0.54 -25.72 28.27
C THR A 937 -0.83 -24.83 27.06
N HIS A 938 -2.10 -24.63 26.73
CA HIS A 938 -2.51 -23.68 25.69
C HIS A 938 -2.45 -22.22 26.16
N GLN A 939 -2.34 -21.98 27.46
CA GLN A 939 -2.36 -20.65 28.10
C GLN A 939 -1.07 -20.34 28.86
N THR A 940 -0.53 -21.31 29.61
CA THR A 940 0.64 -21.15 30.49
C THR A 940 1.82 -22.01 30.06
N ILE A 941 3.01 -21.63 30.52
CA ILE A 941 4.22 -22.46 30.47
C ILE A 941 4.76 -22.62 31.89
N HIS A 942 5.33 -23.79 32.16
CA HIS A 942 5.94 -24.14 33.43
C HIS A 942 7.44 -24.39 33.21
N LEU A 943 8.25 -23.58 33.88
CA LEU A 943 9.72 -23.59 33.83
C LEU A 943 10.28 -23.94 35.23
N PRO A 944 11.46 -24.57 35.30
CA PRO A 944 12.22 -24.70 36.53
C PRO A 944 12.58 -23.34 37.11
N ASN A 945 12.63 -23.26 38.43
CA ASN A 945 13.00 -22.06 39.17
C ASN A 945 14.48 -21.70 39.00
N ILE A 946 15.35 -22.65 38.63
CA ILE A 946 16.79 -22.42 38.50
C ILE A 946 17.11 -21.87 37.10
N LEU A 947 17.78 -20.72 37.05
CA LEU A 947 18.27 -20.16 35.78
C LEU A 947 19.43 -20.97 35.18
N PRO A 948 19.55 -20.97 33.84
CA PRO A 948 20.60 -21.71 33.13
C PRO A 948 22.00 -21.17 33.44
N GLN A 949 22.94 -22.07 33.75
CA GLN A 949 24.35 -21.75 33.98
C GLN A 949 25.25 -22.52 33.01
N HIS A 950 26.15 -21.82 32.33
CA HIS A 950 27.15 -22.40 31.43
C HIS A 950 28.32 -21.42 31.24
N GLU A 951 29.50 -21.91 30.86
CA GLU A 951 30.70 -21.08 30.67
C GLU A 951 30.48 -19.97 29.62
N TYR A 952 29.99 -20.33 28.43
CA TYR A 952 29.62 -19.37 27.37
C TYR A 952 28.53 -18.35 27.77
N LEU A 953 27.69 -18.64 28.77
CA LEU A 953 26.69 -17.67 29.23
C LEU A 953 27.29 -16.57 30.10
N LYS A 954 28.49 -16.76 30.66
CA LYS A 954 29.14 -15.75 31.52
C LYS A 954 29.53 -14.48 30.74
N GLU A 955 29.78 -14.61 29.45
CA GLU A 955 30.12 -13.48 28.57
C GLU A 955 28.87 -12.74 28.02
N MET A 956 27.66 -13.24 28.33
CA MET A 956 26.39 -12.70 27.84
C MET A 956 25.50 -12.23 28.98
N GLU A 957 24.70 -11.19 28.74
CA GLU A 957 23.67 -10.76 29.69
C GLU A 957 22.31 -11.42 29.38
N PRO A 958 21.50 -11.73 30.41
CA PRO A 958 20.14 -12.21 30.20
C PRO A 958 19.25 -11.08 29.67
N LEU A 959 18.58 -11.33 28.55
CA LEU A 959 17.69 -10.37 27.88
C LEU A 959 16.21 -10.72 28.06
N GLY A 960 15.89 -11.76 28.85
CA GLY A 960 14.52 -12.19 29.15
C GLY A 960 14.17 -13.53 28.51
N TRP A 961 12.97 -13.67 27.95
CA TRP A 961 12.49 -14.95 27.40
C TRP A 961 11.56 -14.76 26.19
N ILE A 962 11.52 -15.77 25.33
CA ILE A 962 10.63 -15.87 24.17
C ILE A 962 9.70 -17.06 24.36
N HIS A 963 8.42 -16.93 24.00
CA HIS A 963 7.50 -18.07 23.96
C HIS A 963 6.51 -18.04 22.80
N THR A 964 5.96 -19.20 22.46
CA THR A 964 4.92 -19.34 21.44
C THR A 964 3.54 -19.17 22.03
N GLN A 965 2.60 -18.63 21.25
CA GLN A 965 1.18 -18.56 21.60
C GLN A 965 0.30 -19.02 20.42
N PRO A 966 -0.77 -19.80 20.69
CA PRO A 966 -1.60 -20.39 19.63
C PRO A 966 -2.47 -19.37 18.91
N ASN A 967 -2.84 -18.27 19.58
CA ASN A 967 -3.68 -17.20 19.05
C ASN A 967 -2.98 -15.86 19.25
N GLU A 968 -3.18 -14.93 18.32
CA GLU A 968 -2.67 -13.56 18.46
C GLU A 968 -3.54 -12.76 19.44
N LEU A 969 -2.95 -12.39 20.57
CA LEU A 969 -3.59 -11.51 21.56
C LEU A 969 -3.15 -10.05 21.34
N PRO A 970 -4.05 -9.07 21.41
CA PRO A 970 -3.69 -7.65 21.29
C PRO A 970 -2.90 -7.14 22.51
N GLN A 971 -2.90 -7.90 23.61
CA GLN A 971 -2.35 -7.56 24.91
C GLN A 971 -1.48 -8.70 25.45
N LEU A 972 -0.54 -8.40 26.34
CA LEU A 972 0.29 -9.42 27.00
C LEU A 972 -0.55 -10.22 28.00
N SER A 973 -0.40 -11.55 28.03
CA SER A 973 -1.21 -12.38 28.94
C SER A 973 -0.92 -12.04 30.41
N PRO A 974 -1.94 -11.99 31.28
CA PRO A 974 -1.72 -11.81 32.72
C PRO A 974 -0.79 -12.86 33.33
N GLN A 975 -0.78 -14.06 32.76
CA GLN A 975 0.09 -15.16 33.17
C GLN A 975 1.56 -14.90 32.79
N ASP A 976 1.81 -14.25 31.65
CA ASP A 976 3.17 -13.87 31.22
C ASP A 976 3.74 -12.77 32.12
N ILE A 977 2.90 -11.81 32.55
CA ILE A 977 3.30 -10.78 33.52
C ILE A 977 3.66 -11.42 34.86
N THR A 978 2.82 -12.34 35.34
CA THR A 978 3.02 -13.03 36.62
C THR A 978 4.29 -13.89 36.59
N THR A 979 4.54 -14.63 35.51
CA THR A 979 5.73 -15.47 35.36
C THR A 979 7.00 -14.64 35.24
N HIS A 980 6.99 -13.59 34.40
CA HIS A 980 8.14 -12.71 34.25
C HIS A 980 8.48 -11.96 35.56
N ALA A 981 7.47 -11.46 36.28
CA ALA A 981 7.68 -10.81 37.58
C ALA A 981 8.24 -11.77 38.64
N LYS A 982 7.79 -13.03 38.67
CA LYS A 982 8.33 -14.05 39.59
C LYS A 982 9.79 -14.38 39.28
N ILE A 983 10.13 -14.60 38.01
CA ILE A 983 11.52 -14.88 37.62
C ILE A 983 12.44 -13.73 38.00
N MET A 984 12.01 -12.49 37.78
CA MET A 984 12.77 -11.28 38.14
C MET A 984 12.89 -11.09 39.65
N ASN A 985 11.86 -11.41 40.43
CA ASN A 985 11.91 -11.36 41.89
C ASN A 985 12.87 -12.39 42.48
N ASP A 986 12.92 -13.58 41.88
CA ASP A 986 13.72 -14.69 42.38
C ASP A 986 15.20 -14.57 41.95
N HIS A 987 15.49 -13.82 40.88
CA HIS A 987 16.84 -13.69 40.32
C HIS A 987 17.25 -12.24 40.08
N THR A 988 18.20 -11.76 40.88
CA THR A 988 18.77 -10.40 40.75
C THR A 988 19.59 -10.19 39.48
N SER A 989 19.91 -11.25 38.73
CA SER A 989 20.59 -11.16 37.43
C SER A 989 19.71 -10.54 36.33
N TRP A 990 18.38 -10.56 36.49
CA TRP A 990 17.45 -9.99 35.53
C TRP A 990 17.22 -8.52 35.86
N ASP A 991 17.66 -7.65 34.95
CA ASP A 991 17.42 -6.21 35.04
C ASP A 991 16.08 -5.87 34.40
N GLY A 992 15.16 -5.31 35.19
CA GLY A 992 13.80 -4.96 34.74
C GLY A 992 13.76 -3.96 33.58
N GLU A 993 14.84 -3.19 33.36
CA GLU A 993 14.95 -2.29 32.20
C GLU A 993 15.39 -3.01 30.91
N LYS A 994 16.14 -4.11 31.02
CA LYS A 994 16.75 -4.83 29.88
C LYS A 994 16.06 -6.16 29.54
N THR A 995 15.32 -6.75 30.48
CA THR A 995 14.68 -8.04 30.25
C THR A 995 13.31 -7.87 29.60
N ILE A 996 13.05 -8.66 28.56
CA ILE A 996 11.82 -8.59 27.77
C ILE A 996 11.12 -9.94 27.66
N VAL A 997 9.84 -9.88 27.28
CA VAL A 997 9.01 -11.03 26.91
C VAL A 997 8.71 -10.92 25.43
N ILE A 998 9.21 -11.86 24.62
CA ILE A 998 8.86 -11.96 23.21
C ILE A 998 7.75 -13.00 23.06
N THR A 999 6.61 -12.59 22.51
CA THR A 999 5.51 -13.50 22.21
C THR A 999 5.48 -13.80 20.71
N CYS A 1000 5.41 -15.08 20.36
CA CYS A 1000 5.41 -15.58 18.98
C CYS A 1000 4.04 -16.21 18.68
N SER A 1001 3.16 -15.42 18.07
CA SER A 1001 1.77 -15.81 17.75
C SER A 1001 1.66 -16.56 16.44
N PHE A 1002 0.94 -17.68 16.48
CA PHE A 1002 0.63 -18.46 15.29
C PHE A 1002 -0.67 -18.02 14.63
N THR A 1003 -0.56 -17.35 13.49
CA THR A 1003 -1.69 -17.04 12.60
C THR A 1003 -1.74 -18.02 11.42
N PRO A 1004 -2.90 -18.25 10.77
CA PRO A 1004 -2.96 -19.14 9.62
C PRO A 1004 -2.05 -18.67 8.49
N GLY A 1005 -1.02 -19.46 8.15
CA GLY A 1005 -0.03 -19.15 7.11
C GLY A 1005 1.08 -18.17 7.50
N SER A 1006 1.08 -17.62 8.72
CA SER A 1006 2.05 -16.59 9.16
C SER A 1006 2.39 -16.66 10.65
N VAL A 1007 3.39 -15.89 11.07
CA VAL A 1007 3.77 -15.72 12.47
C VAL A 1007 3.85 -14.24 12.81
N SER A 1008 3.21 -13.82 13.90
CA SER A 1008 3.29 -12.45 14.42
C SER A 1008 4.15 -12.41 15.68
N LEU A 1009 5.12 -11.50 15.74
CA LEU A 1009 5.98 -11.31 16.91
C LEU A 1009 5.74 -9.94 17.54
N THR A 1010 5.65 -9.94 18.86
CA THR A 1010 5.61 -8.73 19.69
C THR A 1010 6.58 -8.90 20.85
N ALA A 1011 7.28 -7.83 21.20
CA ALA A 1011 8.17 -7.80 22.36
C ALA A 1011 7.61 -6.82 23.40
N TYR A 1012 7.63 -7.22 24.66
CA TYR A 1012 7.12 -6.45 25.79
C TYR A 1012 8.15 -6.34 26.90
N LYS A 1013 8.10 -5.25 27.65
CA LYS A 1013 8.80 -5.04 28.91
C LYS A 1013 7.78 -4.78 30.01
N LEU A 1014 8.04 -5.20 31.25
CA LEU A 1014 7.18 -4.86 32.37
C LEU A 1014 7.45 -3.44 32.87
N THR A 1015 6.37 -2.74 33.22
CA THR A 1015 6.47 -1.48 33.96
C THR A 1015 6.64 -1.78 35.46
N PRO A 1016 7.13 -0.82 36.28
CA PRO A 1016 7.24 -1.01 37.72
C PRO A 1016 5.92 -1.42 38.39
N SER A 1017 4.79 -0.85 37.95
CA SER A 1017 3.46 -1.24 38.42
C SER A 1017 3.09 -2.67 38.03
N GLY A 1018 3.43 -3.09 36.81
CA GLY A 1018 3.25 -4.47 36.37
C GLY A 1018 4.08 -5.48 37.13
N TYR A 1019 5.30 -5.10 37.54
CA TYR A 1019 6.15 -5.95 38.39
C TYR A 1019 5.54 -6.15 39.78
N GLU A 1020 5.12 -5.08 40.45
CA GLU A 1020 4.48 -5.15 41.78
C GLU A 1020 3.20 -5.99 41.75
N TRP A 1021 2.38 -5.79 40.71
CA TRP A 1021 1.16 -6.56 40.50
C TRP A 1021 1.48 -8.04 40.20
N GLY A 1022 2.43 -8.31 39.30
CA GLY A 1022 2.80 -9.68 38.91
C GLY A 1022 3.40 -10.50 40.06
N ARG A 1023 4.17 -9.86 40.95
CA ARG A 1023 4.72 -10.52 42.16
C ARG A 1023 3.64 -10.85 43.19
N SER A 1024 2.64 -9.99 43.36
CA SER A 1024 1.55 -10.17 44.32
C SER A 1024 0.43 -11.07 43.79
N ASN A 1025 0.32 -11.26 42.48
CA ASN A 1025 -0.75 -12.04 41.87
C ASN A 1025 -0.64 -13.55 42.17
N THR A 1026 -1.71 -14.07 42.77
CA THR A 1026 -1.91 -15.51 43.04
C THR A 1026 -2.98 -16.14 42.15
N ASP A 1027 -3.81 -15.34 41.48
CA ASP A 1027 -4.89 -15.82 40.61
C ASP A 1027 -4.34 -16.29 39.26
N ARG A 1028 -4.75 -17.51 38.86
CA ARG A 1028 -4.33 -18.17 37.61
C ARG A 1028 -5.40 -18.11 36.52
N GLY A 1029 -6.53 -17.45 36.78
CA GLY A 1029 -7.61 -17.26 35.80
C GLY A 1029 -7.21 -16.33 34.63
N ASN A 1030 -8.04 -16.31 33.59
CA ASN A 1030 -7.80 -15.51 32.37
C ASN A 1030 -7.98 -13.99 32.58
N ASN A 1031 -8.77 -13.58 33.57
CA ASN A 1031 -9.02 -12.18 33.91
C ASN A 1031 -8.80 -11.95 35.41
N PRO A 1032 -7.54 -11.95 35.88
CA PRO A 1032 -7.23 -11.75 37.29
C PRO A 1032 -7.54 -10.32 37.72
N LYS A 1033 -7.92 -10.16 39.00
CA LYS A 1033 -8.30 -8.85 39.55
C LYS A 1033 -7.11 -7.87 39.49
N GLY A 1034 -7.39 -6.65 39.03
CA GLY A 1034 -6.42 -5.56 38.96
C GLY A 1034 -5.49 -5.60 37.74
N TYR A 1035 -5.65 -6.53 36.80
CA TYR A 1035 -4.91 -6.50 35.53
C TYR A 1035 -5.28 -5.25 34.71
N ALA A 1036 -4.25 -4.55 34.22
CA ALA A 1036 -4.39 -3.38 33.35
C ALA A 1036 -3.33 -3.37 32.24
N PRO A 1037 -3.63 -2.87 31.02
CA PRO A 1037 -2.65 -2.75 29.94
C PRO A 1037 -1.45 -1.82 30.25
N SER A 1038 -1.52 -1.02 31.31
CA SER A 1038 -0.42 -0.17 31.80
C SER A 1038 0.70 -0.94 32.51
N HIS A 1039 0.49 -2.24 32.80
CA HIS A 1039 1.46 -3.11 33.45
C HIS A 1039 2.62 -3.53 32.55
N TYR A 1040 2.52 -3.29 31.25
CA TYR A 1040 3.56 -3.61 30.29
C TYR A 1040 3.66 -2.53 29.23
N GLU A 1041 4.80 -2.50 28.55
CA GLU A 1041 5.11 -1.58 27.47
C GLU A 1041 5.66 -2.37 26.29
N LYS A 1042 5.26 -2.02 25.06
CA LYS A 1042 5.83 -2.63 23.85
C LYS A 1042 7.22 -2.08 23.61
N VAL A 1043 8.16 -2.95 23.26
CA VAL A 1043 9.55 -2.57 22.98
C VAL A 1043 9.91 -2.83 21.52
N GLN A 1044 10.92 -2.11 21.04
CA GLN A 1044 11.36 -2.22 19.66
C GLN A 1044 12.16 -3.52 19.44
N MET A 1045 11.71 -4.31 18.46
CA MET A 1045 12.41 -5.52 18.02
C MET A 1045 12.61 -5.50 16.51
N LEU A 1046 13.77 -5.99 16.06
CA LEU A 1046 14.12 -6.13 14.65
C LEU A 1046 14.59 -7.55 14.35
N LEU A 1047 14.36 -7.99 13.11
CA LEU A 1047 14.88 -9.25 12.60
C LEU A 1047 16.10 -9.01 11.71
N SER A 1048 17.17 -9.77 11.93
CA SER A 1048 18.41 -9.64 11.17
C SER A 1048 18.84 -10.96 10.56
N ASP A 1049 19.35 -10.89 9.33
CA ASP A 1049 20.02 -11.99 8.62
C ASP A 1049 21.56 -11.81 8.62
N ARG A 1050 22.08 -10.75 9.26
CA ARG A 1050 23.51 -10.39 9.20
C ARG A 1050 24.40 -11.26 10.10
N PHE A 1051 23.83 -11.82 11.16
CA PHE A 1051 24.54 -12.70 12.07
C PHE A 1051 23.65 -13.87 12.46
N LEU A 1052 24.30 -14.95 12.87
CA LEU A 1052 23.65 -16.17 13.33
C LEU A 1052 23.74 -16.21 14.85
N GLY A 1053 22.64 -16.61 15.49
CA GLY A 1053 22.68 -17.04 16.88
C GLY A 1053 22.64 -18.56 17.01
N PHE A 1054 22.86 -19.08 18.21
CA PHE A 1054 22.89 -20.51 18.52
C PHE A 1054 21.91 -20.89 19.64
N PHE A 1055 21.72 -22.19 19.86
CA PHE A 1055 20.89 -22.71 20.94
C PHE A 1055 21.74 -23.45 21.98
N MET A 1056 21.23 -23.47 23.21
CA MET A 1056 21.69 -24.39 24.26
C MET A 1056 20.50 -25.21 24.76
N VAL A 1057 20.75 -26.48 25.03
CA VAL A 1057 19.74 -27.45 25.46
C VAL A 1057 20.27 -28.24 26.66
N PRO A 1058 19.41 -28.94 27.41
CA PRO A 1058 19.84 -29.73 28.56
C PRO A 1058 20.79 -30.85 28.11
N GLY A 1059 21.92 -31.00 28.81
CA GLY A 1059 22.95 -32.00 28.47
C GLY A 1059 22.51 -33.44 28.71
N GLN A 1060 21.73 -33.66 29.78
CA GLN A 1060 21.08 -34.94 30.05
C GLN A 1060 19.55 -34.77 29.98
N GLY A 1061 18.90 -35.64 29.20
CA GLY A 1061 17.45 -35.69 29.08
C GLY A 1061 16.87 -34.79 27.99
N SER A 1062 15.59 -34.50 28.15
CA SER A 1062 14.74 -33.79 27.21
C SER A 1062 14.56 -32.33 27.64
N TRP A 1063 14.37 -31.38 26.71
CA TRP A 1063 13.85 -30.05 27.06
C TRP A 1063 12.31 -30.05 27.19
N ASN A 1064 11.60 -30.93 26.49
CA ASN A 1064 10.13 -31.02 26.53
C ASN A 1064 9.65 -32.16 27.46
N TYR A 1065 8.91 -31.81 28.51
CA TYR A 1065 8.34 -32.73 29.49
C TYR A 1065 6.82 -32.88 29.37
N ASN A 1066 6.18 -32.39 28.30
CA ASN A 1066 4.73 -32.52 28.13
C ASN A 1066 4.23 -33.98 28.14
N PHE A 1067 5.02 -34.94 27.65
CA PHE A 1067 4.70 -36.38 27.72
C PHE A 1067 5.35 -37.10 28.90
N MET A 1068 6.11 -36.38 29.73
CA MET A 1068 6.85 -36.88 30.87
C MET A 1068 6.59 -35.99 32.10
N GLY A 1069 5.37 -35.49 32.27
CA GLY A 1069 5.05 -34.46 33.25
C GLY A 1069 5.42 -34.85 34.68
N VAL A 1070 5.31 -36.13 35.03
CA VAL A 1070 5.69 -36.68 36.35
C VAL A 1070 7.19 -36.56 36.65
N ARG A 1071 8.04 -36.49 35.61
CA ARG A 1071 9.50 -36.34 35.75
C ARG A 1071 9.95 -34.88 35.87
N HIS A 1072 9.04 -33.92 35.63
CA HIS A 1072 9.36 -32.50 35.73
C HIS A 1072 9.07 -32.00 37.13
N ASP A 1073 10.09 -31.45 37.79
CA ASP A 1073 9.97 -30.76 39.07
C ASP A 1073 10.39 -29.29 38.89
N ALA A 1074 9.67 -28.37 39.53
CA ALA A 1074 9.98 -26.94 39.48
C ALA A 1074 11.38 -26.63 40.07
N ASN A 1075 11.89 -27.46 40.98
CA ASN A 1075 13.21 -27.27 41.60
C ASN A 1075 14.29 -28.17 41.01
N MET A 1076 14.06 -28.79 39.85
CA MET A 1076 15.06 -29.66 39.22
C MET A 1076 16.31 -28.89 38.77
N LYS A 1077 17.48 -29.52 38.91
CA LYS A 1077 18.75 -29.02 38.37
C LYS A 1077 19.00 -29.61 36.99
N PHE A 1078 19.62 -28.82 36.11
CA PHE A 1078 19.96 -29.24 34.76
C PHE A 1078 21.27 -28.59 34.30
N ASP A 1079 22.09 -29.35 33.58
CA ASP A 1079 23.29 -28.87 32.90
C ASP A 1079 22.98 -28.56 31.43
N LEU A 1080 23.81 -27.75 30.78
CA LEU A 1080 23.61 -27.31 29.40
C LEU A 1080 24.71 -27.78 28.46
N VAL A 1081 24.34 -28.02 27.21
CA VAL A 1081 25.24 -28.33 26.10
C VAL A 1081 24.87 -27.48 24.88
N LEU A 1082 25.90 -27.07 24.13
CA LEU A 1082 25.75 -26.43 22.82
C LEU A 1082 25.25 -27.44 21.79
N SER A 1083 23.94 -27.41 21.52
CA SER A 1083 23.32 -28.29 20.53
C SER A 1083 22.01 -27.69 20.02
N ASN A 1084 21.61 -28.10 18.82
CA ASN A 1084 20.33 -27.67 18.25
C ASN A 1084 19.16 -28.41 18.90
N PRO A 1085 18.07 -27.71 19.25
CA PRO A 1085 16.92 -28.33 19.84
C PRO A 1085 16.22 -29.29 18.89
N LYS A 1086 15.79 -30.40 19.50
CA LYS A 1086 14.91 -31.38 18.87
C LYS A 1086 13.47 -30.84 18.80
N GLU A 1087 12.70 -31.30 17.83
CA GLU A 1087 11.31 -30.88 17.61
C GLU A 1087 10.39 -31.33 18.75
N PHE A 1088 9.29 -30.62 19.02
CA PHE A 1088 8.36 -30.90 20.12
C PHE A 1088 7.97 -32.38 20.27
N TYR A 1089 7.73 -33.08 19.15
CA TYR A 1089 7.30 -34.48 19.10
C TYR A 1089 8.45 -35.46 18.81
N HIS A 1090 9.71 -35.08 19.03
CA HIS A 1090 10.86 -35.97 18.85
C HIS A 1090 10.83 -37.16 19.83
N GLU A 1091 11.47 -38.27 19.44
CA GLU A 1091 11.38 -39.57 20.13
C GLU A 1091 11.83 -39.51 21.59
N ILE A 1092 12.93 -38.80 21.85
CA ILE A 1092 13.44 -38.46 23.20
C ILE A 1092 12.39 -37.84 24.13
N HIS A 1093 11.42 -37.09 23.61
CA HIS A 1093 10.43 -36.39 24.42
C HIS A 1093 9.26 -37.29 24.84
N ARG A 1094 9.13 -38.49 24.27
CA ARG A 1094 7.97 -39.39 24.47
C ARG A 1094 8.36 -40.87 24.61
N PRO A 1095 9.33 -41.23 25.48
CA PRO A 1095 9.86 -42.60 25.58
C PRO A 1095 8.79 -43.62 25.99
N SER A 1096 7.81 -43.23 26.80
CA SER A 1096 6.69 -44.09 27.23
C SER A 1096 5.89 -44.66 26.05
N HIS A 1097 5.74 -43.90 24.96
CA HIS A 1097 5.00 -44.36 23.79
C HIS A 1097 5.75 -45.45 23.02
N PHE A 1098 7.08 -45.39 23.00
CA PHE A 1098 7.92 -46.40 22.34
C PHE A 1098 8.12 -47.65 23.20
N LEU A 1099 8.21 -47.49 24.52
CA LEU A 1099 8.29 -48.63 25.46
C LEU A 1099 6.99 -49.44 25.49
N ASN A 1100 5.83 -48.78 25.35
CA ASN A 1100 4.56 -49.50 25.23
C ASN A 1100 4.51 -50.31 23.93
N PHE A 1101 5.05 -49.78 22.83
CA PHE A 1101 5.12 -50.47 21.55
C PHE A 1101 6.08 -51.68 21.59
N SER A 1102 7.24 -51.56 22.24
CA SER A 1102 8.17 -52.69 22.39
C SER A 1102 7.62 -53.83 23.26
N ASN A 1103 6.68 -53.53 24.16
CA ASN A 1103 6.03 -54.55 25.00
C ASN A 1103 4.88 -55.28 24.28
N GLU A 1104 4.39 -54.74 23.14
CA GLU A 1104 3.34 -55.39 22.32
C GLU A 1104 3.94 -56.41 21.33
N GLU A 1105 5.21 -56.26 20.94
CA GLU A 1105 5.94 -57.27 20.16
C GLU A 1105 6.46 -58.40 21.07
N ASN A 1106 5.65 -59.45 21.26
CA ASN A 1106 6.17 -60.79 21.60
C ASN A 1106 6.60 -61.47 20.28
N PRO A 1107 7.91 -61.63 19.97
CA PRO A 1107 8.35 -62.11 18.66
C PRO A 1107 8.16 -63.63 18.45
N ASP A 1108 7.87 -64.39 19.52
CA ASP A 1108 8.17 -65.83 19.53
C ASP A 1108 6.98 -66.78 19.27
N THR A 1109 5.86 -66.34 18.67
CA THR A 1109 4.71 -67.26 18.50
C THR A 1109 4.07 -67.36 17.12
N TYR A 1110 4.43 -66.55 16.10
CA TYR A 1110 3.66 -66.56 14.85
C TYR A 1110 4.42 -66.61 13.51
N SER A 1111 5.74 -66.74 13.46
CA SER A 1111 6.42 -66.95 12.17
C SER A 1111 7.75 -67.70 12.30
N ALA A 1112 7.68 -69.03 12.34
CA ALA A 1112 8.86 -69.91 12.33
C ALA A 1112 9.51 -70.04 10.93
N ASP A 1113 8.94 -69.48 9.87
CA ASP A 1113 9.47 -69.58 8.51
C ASP A 1113 9.80 -68.22 7.90
N ARG A 1114 10.95 -67.65 8.27
CA ARG A 1114 11.66 -66.70 7.41
C ARG A 1114 13.16 -67.02 7.40
N GLU A 1115 13.56 -67.87 6.47
CA GLU A 1115 14.92 -67.82 5.94
C GLU A 1115 15.12 -66.46 5.25
N ASP A 1116 15.96 -65.61 5.84
CA ASP A 1116 16.46 -64.41 5.16
C ASP A 1116 17.51 -64.86 4.13
N ARG A 1117 17.12 -64.90 2.84
CA ARG A 1117 18.02 -65.24 1.73
C ARG A 1117 18.78 -64.04 1.18
N PHE A 1118 18.79 -62.90 1.86
CA PHE A 1118 19.53 -61.72 1.43
C PHE A 1118 20.18 -60.98 2.61
N SER A 1119 21.23 -61.58 3.18
CA SER A 1119 22.30 -60.84 3.86
C SER A 1119 23.49 -60.66 2.92
#